data_AF-A0A151ENR8-F1
#
_entry.id   AF-A0A151ENR8-F1
#
_cell.length_a   1.000
_cell.length_b   1.000
_cell.length_c   1.000
_cell.angle_alpha   90.00
_cell.angle_beta   90.00
_cell.angle_gamma   90.00
#
_symmetry.space_group_name_H-M   'P 1'
#
loop_
_entity.id
_entity.type
_entity.pdbx_description
1 polymer ?
#
loop_
_entity_poly.entity_id
_entity_poly.type
_entity_poly.pdbx_seq_one_letter_code
_entity_poly.pdbx_strand_id
1 'polypeptide(L)'
;MQFNIKFRATLIAFMLIASSLSLFIISTESVNADDEEGFEELLLLITGLHPYATAGWYSYKGNESLEINGDIKFDLYLSTTISTQTKWKDDLQISIYSYNENLILPVKIKNTSINIVPELFGETVQKFNVTIEDLEYNLSYGDILIFTVEIIQSGKPIGNIIEKRYEDKLLTRAQKVADFLNKSANEDLVAFGDVIMQILGTAEEFGVTPEEFGSLGNSFSSTSFVYNSEDYPSSVTFPISSEETLKLYFHNALYEENSDTEGLVSMEEEIPNGSAFTWPTRLFSIDPYEPEINSEEWLLWFTSWLAYIQLNIVPPEEEDKTLVTYYLTGENTLSLDKPKGEAKSTFTLSSDPQQWGDIAFSRNKLIKNATAELFVYYPKVAILRKITVNASIYDDENVIASVEQKIPRTNVLELLSGGPYNPTIFEFDLSDKEIWNGHKLKLIVTTSGKPLIYPLRNAKLLCDSEDFPSSLIFKFSETDNIQINKLEDKKVIPGGSAKFELDIFSRYKEDNLKIEVTPEDPDDLTDWSIEYPKTIQIKENSSEKIFVFVNSTNNVSSAYDTDKIDLFFNVTGKTGFVSEKADVDVSDDAVDYYIDIRIPADKEIKHGTSGIYKFKITNKNTGFWNDKYKFEAISEHGWKVEIDPKTVEVQNGNTTKFNVKVFVPEDSELCFDILELNITSLESIDHDKEKIWTIRVITTVIGPNALEQLYNYFESVSEDIGLSESLGDYGAPFLLFIVLFVILLFLIILIYFLRKKYVEIVCIERIKEINPEEKAEFELNIINPTKLKQTYEINAEEVNSSSNRWEVTVDSKTINLEPRQTKSIDMTVKTTDYIKKDDWAEVKITVKPINKKKKAELSTVTTIKEANLELKILGAFSWPHYFRKGDRVNTIFRINNIGNVSANNVSIILYVNGEEKNKVEDITIPRRGYAEIEIPWIAVKGKNEVNIVVK
;
A
#
# COMPACT_ATOMS: atom_id res chain seq x y z
N MET A 1 69.20 9.00 -15.28
CA MET A 1 69.49 8.05 -14.18
C MET A 1 68.30 7.09 -14.06
N GLN A 2 68.43 5.82 -14.50
CA GLN A 2 67.30 4.88 -14.56
C GLN A 2 67.11 4.19 -13.20
N PHE A 3 66.17 4.68 -12.40
CA PHE A 3 65.73 3.98 -11.20
C PHE A 3 65.00 2.67 -11.58
N ASN A 4 65.30 1.59 -10.87
CA ASN A 4 64.71 0.26 -11.04
C ASN A 4 63.17 0.33 -10.96
N ILE A 5 62.46 -0.33 -11.89
CA ILE A 5 60.98 -0.39 -11.93
C ILE A 5 60.40 -0.83 -10.57
N LYS A 6 61.11 -1.69 -9.82
CA LYS A 6 60.71 -2.09 -8.45
C LYS A 6 60.79 -0.94 -7.45
N PHE A 7 61.79 -0.06 -7.57
CA PHE A 7 61.96 1.11 -6.70
C PHE A 7 60.92 2.19 -7.03
N ARG A 8 60.63 2.41 -8.32
CA ARG A 8 59.57 3.34 -8.75
C ARG A 8 58.19 2.92 -8.25
N ALA A 9 57.80 1.65 -8.41
CA ALA A 9 56.52 1.15 -7.90
C ALA A 9 56.40 1.23 -6.37
N THR A 10 57.51 1.01 -5.64
CA THR A 10 57.52 1.09 -4.17
C THR A 10 57.55 2.54 -3.67
N LEU A 11 58.23 3.44 -4.38
CA LEU A 11 58.22 4.88 -4.11
C LEU A 11 56.85 5.49 -4.44
N ILE A 12 56.19 5.06 -5.52
CA ILE A 12 54.84 5.51 -5.88
C ILE A 12 53.82 5.01 -4.84
N ALA A 13 53.90 3.74 -4.40
CA ALA A 13 53.07 3.24 -3.31
C ALA A 13 53.34 3.94 -1.98
N PHE A 14 54.61 4.19 -1.64
CA PHE A 14 55.00 4.95 -0.45
C PHE A 14 54.54 6.42 -0.53
N MET A 15 54.55 7.02 -1.71
CA MET A 15 54.11 8.39 -1.91
C MET A 15 52.57 8.52 -1.94
N LEU A 16 51.86 7.55 -2.51
CA LEU A 16 50.39 7.40 -2.41
C LEU A 16 49.93 7.36 -0.96
N ILE A 17 50.66 6.58 -0.15
CA ILE A 17 50.45 6.45 1.29
C ILE A 17 50.84 7.74 2.03
N ALA A 18 52.00 8.33 1.71
CA ALA A 18 52.48 9.53 2.39
C ALA A 18 51.64 10.78 2.08
N SER A 19 51.09 10.90 0.87
CA SER A 19 50.19 11.99 0.49
C SER A 19 48.84 11.90 1.21
N SER A 20 48.30 10.68 1.40
CA SER A 20 47.13 10.49 2.26
C SER A 20 47.40 10.77 3.74
N LEU A 21 48.67 10.69 4.16
CA LEU A 21 49.08 10.77 5.57
C LEU A 21 49.42 12.18 6.08
N SER A 22 49.70 13.15 5.22
CA SER A 22 50.04 14.51 5.67
C SER A 22 48.84 15.35 6.13
N LEU A 23 47.60 14.87 5.97
CA LEU A 23 46.39 15.68 6.17
C LEU A 23 45.38 15.12 7.20
N PHE A 24 45.49 13.85 7.60
CA PHE A 24 44.70 13.28 8.72
C PHE A 24 45.06 13.86 10.11
N ILE A 25 45.95 14.86 10.17
CA ILE A 25 46.34 15.58 11.40
C ILE A 25 45.44 16.80 11.67
N ILE A 26 44.51 17.16 10.77
CA ILE A 26 43.54 18.24 11.02
C ILE A 26 42.27 17.65 11.65
N SER A 27 41.91 18.19 12.81
CA SER A 27 40.99 17.64 13.81
C SER A 27 39.52 17.55 13.39
N THR A 28 38.87 16.51 13.90
CA THR A 28 37.43 16.20 13.91
C THR A 28 36.53 17.22 14.65
N GLU A 29 36.69 18.52 14.42
CA GLU A 29 35.80 19.56 14.98
C GLU A 29 35.33 20.53 13.90
N SER A 30 34.29 20.09 13.17
CA SER A 30 33.28 20.85 12.39
C SER A 30 32.68 19.79 11.47
N VAL A 31 31.42 19.39 11.60
CA VAL A 31 30.24 20.13 11.14
C VAL A 31 29.03 19.69 11.99
N ASN A 32 28.34 20.67 12.58
CA ASN A 32 26.94 20.57 12.98
C ASN A 32 26.19 21.59 12.12
N ALA A 33 25.22 21.13 11.34
CA ALA A 33 24.10 21.89 10.75
C ALA A 33 23.08 20.79 10.40
N ASP A 34 21.86 20.70 10.94
CA ASP A 34 20.74 21.62 11.14
C ASP A 34 20.23 22.27 9.84
N ASP A 35 19.28 21.56 9.22
CA ASP A 35 18.16 21.95 8.36
C ASP A 35 18.38 22.71 7.04
N GLU A 36 17.67 22.22 6.00
CA GLU A 36 17.43 22.74 4.62
C GLU A 36 18.34 22.24 3.47
N GLU A 37 18.67 20.95 3.39
CA GLU A 37 19.46 20.38 2.28
C GLU A 37 18.60 19.58 1.28
N GLY A 38 18.02 20.26 0.28
CA GLY A 38 17.43 19.61 -0.91
C GLY A 38 18.21 19.86 -2.21
N PHE A 39 18.95 20.97 -2.27
CA PHE A 39 19.75 21.38 -3.42
C PHE A 39 21.20 20.91 -3.32
N GLU A 40 21.78 20.89 -2.10
CA GLU A 40 23.17 20.51 -1.84
C GLU A 40 23.45 19.02 -2.12
N GLU A 41 22.56 18.11 -1.67
CA GLU A 41 22.69 16.66 -1.93
C GLU A 41 22.71 16.35 -3.44
N LEU A 42 21.88 17.06 -4.21
CA LEU A 42 21.75 16.91 -5.66
C LEU A 42 22.99 17.39 -6.42
N LEU A 43 23.63 18.47 -5.92
CA LEU A 43 24.88 19.02 -6.47
C LEU A 43 26.08 18.12 -6.17
N LEU A 44 26.13 17.54 -4.97
CA LEU A 44 27.09 16.50 -4.57
C LEU A 44 26.98 15.27 -5.48
N LEU A 45 25.75 14.86 -5.83
CA LEU A 45 25.45 13.75 -6.73
C LEU A 45 25.93 13.97 -8.18
N ILE A 46 25.92 15.21 -8.68
CA ILE A 46 26.28 15.50 -10.09
C ILE A 46 27.73 15.91 -10.27
N THR A 47 28.35 16.49 -9.22
CA THR A 47 29.66 17.14 -9.32
C THR A 47 30.60 16.81 -8.15
N GLY A 48 30.05 16.63 -6.94
CA GLY A 48 30.84 16.41 -5.73
C GLY A 48 31.46 15.02 -5.61
N LEU A 49 30.97 14.06 -6.40
CA LEU A 49 31.41 12.67 -6.31
C LEU A 49 32.16 12.19 -7.54
N HIS A 50 32.06 12.81 -8.72
CA HIS A 50 32.82 12.34 -9.89
C HIS A 50 34.27 12.87 -9.85
N PRO A 51 35.30 12.03 -9.61
CA PRO A 51 36.66 12.50 -9.35
C PRO A 51 37.35 13.12 -10.57
N TYR A 52 36.76 12.99 -11.76
CA TYR A 52 37.34 13.50 -13.00
C TYR A 52 36.49 14.57 -13.66
N ALA A 53 35.36 14.95 -13.05
CA ALA A 53 34.50 16.03 -13.54
C ALA A 53 34.43 17.17 -12.52
N THR A 54 34.44 18.40 -13.00
CA THR A 54 34.11 19.58 -12.20
C THR A 54 33.01 20.36 -12.91
N ALA A 55 32.24 21.17 -12.18
CA ALA A 55 31.18 21.94 -12.80
C ALA A 55 31.11 23.36 -12.27
N GLY A 56 31.02 24.31 -13.19
CA GLY A 56 30.73 25.70 -12.90
C GLY A 56 29.23 25.96 -13.00
N TRP A 57 28.63 26.62 -12.01
CA TRP A 57 27.20 26.94 -12.02
C TRP A 57 26.95 28.45 -12.18
N TYR A 58 25.91 28.81 -12.91
CA TYR A 58 25.47 30.18 -13.17
C TYR A 58 23.97 30.30 -12.89
N SER A 59 23.59 31.09 -11.89
CA SER A 59 22.20 31.41 -11.59
C SER A 59 21.75 32.64 -12.38
N TYR A 60 20.66 32.49 -13.14
CA TYR A 60 20.11 33.59 -13.92
C TYR A 60 19.23 34.50 -13.05
N LYS A 61 19.75 35.70 -12.78
CA LYS A 61 19.08 36.74 -11.96
C LYS A 61 18.27 37.75 -12.78
N GLY A 62 18.06 37.52 -14.08
CA GLY A 62 17.35 38.45 -14.96
C GLY A 62 15.82 38.35 -14.84
N ASN A 63 15.13 39.51 -14.80
CA ASN A 63 13.68 39.58 -14.61
C ASN A 63 12.84 39.07 -15.81
N GLU A 64 13.44 38.89 -16.98
CA GLU A 64 12.79 38.42 -18.22
C GLU A 64 13.45 37.13 -18.72
N SER A 65 12.68 36.25 -19.36
CA SER A 65 13.23 35.01 -19.95
C SER A 65 14.20 35.31 -21.09
N LEU A 66 15.33 34.62 -21.12
CA LEU A 66 16.43 34.83 -22.05
C LEU A 66 16.58 33.63 -22.99
N GLU A 67 16.52 33.89 -24.30
CA GLU A 67 16.67 32.85 -25.31
C GLU A 67 18.15 32.68 -25.71
N ILE A 68 18.72 31.53 -25.38
CA ILE A 68 20.03 31.10 -25.86
C ILE A 68 19.83 30.42 -27.22
N ASN A 69 20.33 31.05 -28.28
CA ASN A 69 20.15 30.57 -29.64
C ASN A 69 21.47 30.70 -30.44
N GLY A 70 22.21 29.59 -30.52
CA GLY A 70 23.44 29.47 -31.30
C GLY A 70 24.54 28.68 -30.60
N ASP A 71 25.78 28.85 -31.07
CA ASP A 71 26.94 28.08 -30.60
C ASP A 71 27.40 28.52 -29.20
N ILE A 72 27.64 27.55 -28.31
CA ILE A 72 28.31 27.78 -27.02
C ILE A 72 29.79 27.44 -27.15
N LYS A 73 30.64 28.39 -26.80
CA LYS A 73 32.10 28.27 -26.92
C LYS A 73 32.76 28.19 -25.55
N PHE A 74 33.53 27.14 -25.34
CA PHE A 74 34.35 26.92 -24.17
C PHE A 74 35.80 27.26 -24.50
N ASP A 75 36.36 28.22 -23.78
CA ASP A 75 37.77 28.59 -23.79
C ASP A 75 38.41 27.94 -22.54
N LEU A 76 38.93 26.71 -22.64
CA LEU A 76 39.40 25.95 -21.46
C LEU A 76 40.92 25.84 -21.43
N TYR A 77 41.51 26.00 -20.26
CA TYR A 77 42.93 25.76 -20.05
C TYR A 77 43.13 24.39 -19.43
N LEU A 78 43.96 23.56 -20.06
CA LEU A 78 44.26 22.21 -19.61
C LEU A 78 45.77 22.07 -19.37
N SER A 79 46.13 21.57 -18.20
CA SER A 79 47.50 21.11 -17.95
C SER A 79 47.64 19.67 -18.43
N THR A 80 48.62 19.37 -19.28
CA THR A 80 48.80 18.02 -19.86
C THR A 80 50.17 17.43 -19.49
N THR A 81 50.23 16.14 -19.17
CA THR A 81 51.52 15.49 -18.89
C THR A 81 52.20 15.01 -20.17
N ILE A 82 53.50 14.76 -20.12
CA ILE A 82 54.27 14.18 -21.25
C ILE A 82 53.66 12.85 -21.74
N SER A 83 53.10 12.05 -20.82
CA SER A 83 52.42 10.80 -21.18
C SER A 83 51.22 11.06 -22.07
N THR A 84 50.40 12.05 -21.70
CA THR A 84 49.22 12.47 -22.47
C THR A 84 49.59 13.20 -23.77
N GLN A 85 50.66 13.99 -23.75
CA GLN A 85 51.16 14.70 -24.94
C GLN A 85 51.69 13.78 -26.03
N THR A 86 52.08 12.55 -25.68
CA THR A 86 52.76 11.63 -26.60
C THR A 86 51.84 10.52 -27.11
N LYS A 87 51.48 9.56 -26.25
CA LYS A 87 50.85 8.30 -26.69
C LYS A 87 49.50 8.02 -26.02
N TRP A 88 49.31 8.40 -24.76
CA TRP A 88 48.12 8.04 -23.98
C TRP A 88 47.23 9.28 -23.82
N LYS A 89 46.58 9.67 -24.93
CA LYS A 89 45.77 10.89 -24.99
C LYS A 89 44.48 10.71 -24.19
N ASP A 90 44.17 11.71 -23.36
CA ASP A 90 42.92 11.77 -22.63
C ASP A 90 41.86 12.47 -23.50
N ASP A 91 40.59 12.21 -23.22
CA ASP A 91 39.46 12.90 -23.85
C ASP A 91 38.87 13.92 -22.86
N LEU A 92 38.22 14.93 -23.41
CA LEU A 92 37.52 15.97 -22.68
C LEU A 92 36.05 15.90 -23.04
N GLN A 93 35.19 15.68 -22.06
CA GLN A 93 33.75 15.76 -22.21
C GLN A 93 33.24 17.02 -21.53
N ILE A 94 32.34 17.73 -22.21
CA ILE A 94 31.70 18.94 -21.70
C ILE A 94 30.21 18.73 -21.82
N SER A 95 29.48 18.95 -20.73
CA SER A 95 28.02 18.88 -20.71
C SER A 95 27.43 20.14 -20.10
N ILE A 96 26.23 20.50 -20.56
CA ILE A 96 25.45 21.60 -20.04
C ILE A 96 24.15 21.02 -19.48
N TYR A 97 23.82 21.38 -18.25
CA TYR A 97 22.57 21.03 -17.60
C TYR A 97 21.80 22.29 -17.21
N SER A 98 20.49 22.17 -17.15
CA SER A 98 19.60 23.18 -16.58
C SER A 98 18.92 22.63 -15.33
N TYR A 99 18.83 23.46 -14.31
CA TYR A 99 18.07 23.16 -13.10
C TYR A 99 17.08 24.30 -12.80
N ASN A 100 15.92 23.94 -12.26
CA ASN A 100 14.88 24.84 -11.80
C ASN A 100 14.34 24.26 -10.48
N GLU A 101 13.99 25.10 -9.51
CA GLU A 101 13.47 24.68 -8.18
C GLU A 101 12.27 23.71 -8.27
N ASN A 102 11.53 23.69 -9.39
CA ASN A 102 10.42 22.76 -9.61
C ASN A 102 10.84 21.36 -10.10
N LEU A 103 12.12 21.14 -10.39
CA LEU A 103 12.66 19.88 -10.90
C LEU A 103 13.45 19.17 -9.79
N ILE A 104 13.23 17.86 -9.66
CA ILE A 104 13.92 17.02 -8.67
C ILE A 104 15.37 16.77 -9.09
N LEU A 105 15.69 16.77 -10.40
CA LEU A 105 17.04 16.53 -10.95
C LEU A 105 17.36 17.52 -12.08
N PRO A 106 18.62 17.97 -12.26
CA PRO A 106 19.02 18.78 -13.40
C PRO A 106 18.90 18.01 -14.71
N VAL A 107 18.44 18.70 -15.74
CA VAL A 107 18.18 18.11 -17.06
C VAL A 107 19.38 18.41 -17.96
N LYS A 108 19.99 17.37 -18.53
CA LYS A 108 21.07 17.51 -19.51
C LYS A 108 20.51 18.20 -20.77
N ILE A 109 21.02 19.38 -21.08
CA ILE A 109 20.64 20.15 -22.26
C ILE A 109 21.40 19.61 -23.49
N LYS A 110 22.73 19.54 -23.38
CA LYS A 110 23.60 19.11 -24.49
C LYS A 110 25.00 18.74 -23.99
N ASN A 111 25.71 17.89 -24.71
CA ASN A 111 27.11 17.57 -24.44
C ASN A 111 27.94 17.46 -25.73
N THR A 112 29.26 17.48 -25.57
CA THR A 112 30.24 17.21 -26.63
C THR A 112 31.47 16.56 -26.01
N SER A 113 32.18 15.75 -26.79
CA SER A 113 33.45 15.13 -26.38
C SER A 113 34.51 15.38 -27.44
N ILE A 114 35.72 15.76 -27.02
CA ILE A 114 36.85 15.99 -27.92
C ILE A 114 38.11 15.28 -27.42
N ASN A 115 38.97 14.90 -28.36
CA ASN A 115 40.30 14.39 -28.05
C ASN A 115 41.25 15.52 -27.65
N ILE A 116 41.96 15.37 -26.54
CA ILE A 116 42.96 16.34 -26.09
C ILE A 116 44.24 16.11 -26.90
N VAL A 117 44.56 17.03 -27.80
CA VAL A 117 45.76 16.99 -28.65
C VAL A 117 46.67 18.18 -28.32
N PRO A 118 47.45 18.11 -27.23
CA PRO A 118 48.35 19.19 -26.84
C PRO A 118 49.57 19.26 -27.76
N GLU A 119 50.17 20.44 -27.86
CA GLU A 119 51.42 20.65 -28.56
C GLU A 119 52.59 20.00 -27.81
N LEU A 120 53.32 19.11 -28.50
CA LEU A 120 54.42 18.30 -27.95
C LEU A 120 55.63 19.10 -27.40
N PHE A 121 55.76 20.37 -27.77
CA PHE A 121 56.87 21.25 -27.37
C PHE A 121 56.36 22.61 -26.86
N GLY A 122 55.10 22.69 -26.43
CA GLY A 122 54.47 23.89 -25.88
C GLY A 122 54.63 24.02 -24.36
N GLU A 123 53.98 25.04 -23.81
CA GLU A 123 53.81 25.19 -22.36
C GLU A 123 52.97 24.03 -21.77
N THR A 124 53.15 23.76 -20.49
CA THR A 124 52.49 22.63 -19.79
C THR A 124 50.98 22.83 -19.70
N VAL A 125 50.53 24.07 -19.52
CA VAL A 125 49.13 24.50 -19.59
C VAL A 125 48.85 25.08 -20.97
N GLN A 126 47.83 24.58 -21.65
CA GLN A 126 47.48 25.01 -23.02
C GLN A 126 45.98 25.31 -23.12
N LYS A 127 45.64 26.25 -24.01
CA LYS A 127 44.26 26.63 -24.28
C LYS A 127 43.63 25.69 -25.32
N PHE A 128 42.43 25.19 -25.01
CA PHE A 128 41.59 24.36 -25.84
C PHE A 128 40.25 25.07 -26.07
N ASN A 129 39.89 25.24 -27.34
CA ASN A 129 38.60 25.80 -27.71
C ASN A 129 37.65 24.67 -28.06
N VAL A 130 36.53 24.57 -27.37
CA VAL A 130 35.48 23.59 -27.65
C VAL A 130 34.20 24.32 -27.99
N THR A 131 33.41 23.77 -28.92
CA THR A 131 32.14 24.38 -29.32
C THR A 131 31.04 23.34 -29.26
N ILE A 132 29.94 23.70 -28.61
CA ILE A 132 28.67 22.99 -28.67
C ILE A 132 27.82 23.75 -29.69
N GLU A 133 27.66 23.16 -30.87
CA GLU A 133 26.96 23.79 -32.00
C GLU A 133 25.44 23.84 -31.77
N ASP A 134 24.77 24.87 -32.29
CA ASP A 134 23.29 24.95 -32.37
C ASP A 134 22.56 24.59 -31.06
N LEU A 135 22.75 25.37 -30.00
CA LEU A 135 21.91 25.26 -28.80
C LEU A 135 20.72 26.23 -28.90
N GLU A 136 19.51 25.68 -28.72
CA GLU A 136 18.27 26.44 -28.58
C GLU A 136 17.69 26.13 -27.19
N TYR A 137 17.77 27.09 -26.27
CA TYR A 137 17.33 26.91 -24.87
C TYR A 137 16.78 28.23 -24.31
N ASN A 138 15.69 28.19 -23.54
CA ASN A 138 15.09 29.38 -22.94
C ASN A 138 15.29 29.38 -21.42
N LEU A 139 15.99 30.39 -20.92
CA LEU A 139 16.41 30.55 -19.54
C LEU A 139 15.43 31.47 -18.81
N SER A 140 14.73 30.94 -17.80
CA SER A 140 13.76 31.69 -17.00
C SER A 140 14.39 32.22 -15.70
N TYR A 141 13.77 33.23 -15.09
CA TYR A 141 14.21 33.75 -13.78
C TYR A 141 14.33 32.62 -12.76
N GLY A 142 15.47 32.51 -12.10
CA GLY A 142 15.76 31.46 -11.11
C GLY A 142 16.29 30.15 -11.71
N ASP A 143 16.36 30.00 -13.04
CA ASP A 143 17.03 28.85 -13.65
C ASP A 143 18.55 28.89 -13.39
N ILE A 144 19.12 27.72 -13.14
CA ILE A 144 20.56 27.53 -12.94
C ILE A 144 21.11 26.74 -14.13
N LEU A 145 22.14 27.28 -14.77
CA LEU A 145 22.94 26.54 -15.76
C LEU A 145 24.15 25.92 -15.08
N ILE A 146 24.41 24.66 -15.39
CA ILE A 146 25.54 23.90 -14.86
C ILE A 146 26.40 23.47 -16.05
N PHE A 147 27.66 23.89 -16.06
CA PHE A 147 28.64 23.58 -17.09
C PHE A 147 29.65 22.58 -16.54
N THR A 148 29.55 21.32 -16.95
CA THR A 148 30.49 20.28 -16.51
C THR A 148 31.66 20.16 -17.46
N VAL A 149 32.85 19.97 -16.90
CA VAL A 149 34.11 19.71 -17.61
C VAL A 149 34.69 18.43 -17.04
N GLU A 150 34.75 17.38 -17.86
CA GLU A 150 35.15 16.04 -17.46
C GLU A 150 36.35 15.54 -18.25
N ILE A 151 37.35 15.01 -17.53
CA ILE A 151 38.53 14.38 -18.12
C ILE A 151 38.33 12.87 -18.17
N ILE A 152 38.12 12.35 -19.38
CA ILE A 152 38.06 10.91 -19.62
C ILE A 152 39.49 10.39 -19.76
N GLN A 153 39.92 9.62 -18.78
CA GLN A 153 41.30 9.16 -18.68
C GLN A 153 41.59 8.01 -19.64
N SER A 154 42.72 8.10 -20.34
CA SER A 154 43.26 6.94 -21.04
C SER A 154 43.94 5.94 -20.10
N GLY A 155 43.99 4.67 -20.52
CA GLY A 155 44.73 3.61 -19.82
C GLY A 155 46.24 3.81 -19.93
N LYS A 156 46.86 4.38 -18.89
CA LYS A 156 48.29 4.70 -18.86
C LYS A 156 49.11 3.52 -18.33
N PRO A 157 50.41 3.44 -18.66
CA PRO A 157 51.25 2.32 -18.24
C PRO A 157 51.33 2.16 -16.72
N ILE A 158 51.22 3.26 -15.98
CA ILE A 158 51.26 3.26 -14.52
C ILE A 158 50.01 2.59 -13.92
N GLY A 159 48.81 2.88 -14.42
CA GLY A 159 47.57 2.22 -13.99
C GLY A 159 47.59 0.74 -14.33
N ASN A 160 47.97 0.38 -15.56
CA ASN A 160 48.10 -1.03 -15.98
C ASN A 160 49.12 -1.82 -15.13
N ILE A 161 50.16 -1.17 -14.61
CA ILE A 161 51.14 -1.80 -13.72
C ILE A 161 50.56 -2.00 -12.33
N ILE A 162 49.76 -1.05 -11.83
CA ILE A 162 49.11 -1.12 -10.53
C ILE A 162 48.06 -2.22 -10.54
N GLU A 163 47.13 -2.18 -11.50
CA GLU A 163 46.09 -3.20 -11.72
C GLU A 163 46.69 -4.61 -11.78
N LYS A 164 47.66 -4.86 -12.68
CA LYS A 164 48.30 -6.18 -12.85
C LYS A 164 49.12 -6.67 -11.65
N ARG A 165 49.42 -5.82 -10.66
CA ARG A 165 50.31 -6.18 -9.53
C ARG A 165 49.71 -5.90 -8.16
N TYR A 166 48.47 -5.46 -8.11
CA TYR A 166 47.78 -5.03 -6.92
C TYR A 166 47.75 -6.16 -5.87
N GLU A 167 47.09 -7.26 -6.19
CA GLU A 167 46.93 -8.44 -5.32
C GLU A 167 48.28 -9.13 -5.01
N ASP A 168 49.05 -9.46 -6.05
CA ASP A 168 50.24 -10.31 -5.94
C ASP A 168 51.43 -9.67 -5.23
N LYS A 169 51.55 -8.33 -5.27
CA LYS A 169 52.81 -7.64 -4.89
C LYS A 169 52.62 -6.33 -4.17
N LEU A 170 51.63 -5.51 -4.50
CA LEU A 170 51.49 -4.18 -3.90
C LEU A 170 50.88 -4.27 -2.51
N LEU A 171 49.75 -4.98 -2.36
CA LEU A 171 49.08 -5.20 -1.08
C LEU A 171 50.02 -5.84 -0.04
N THR A 172 50.63 -6.97 -0.42
CA THR A 172 51.59 -7.69 0.44
C THR A 172 52.81 -6.83 0.83
N ARG A 173 53.21 -5.86 0.00
CA ARG A 173 54.33 -4.97 0.31
C ARG A 173 53.91 -3.81 1.19
N ALA A 174 52.75 -3.21 0.94
CA ALA A 174 52.20 -2.16 1.78
C ALA A 174 52.02 -2.67 3.21
N GLN A 175 51.46 -3.88 3.37
CA GLN A 175 51.31 -4.53 4.67
C GLN A 175 52.65 -4.85 5.34
N LYS A 176 53.66 -5.32 4.58
CA LYS A 176 55.02 -5.52 5.13
C LYS A 176 55.70 -4.22 5.55
N VAL A 177 55.42 -3.12 4.86
CA VAL A 177 55.93 -1.79 5.20
C VAL A 177 55.23 -1.30 6.47
N ALA A 178 53.90 -1.43 6.56
CA ALA A 178 53.14 -1.12 7.77
C ALA A 178 53.61 -1.95 8.98
N ASP A 179 53.73 -3.27 8.83
CA ASP A 179 54.26 -4.16 9.87
C ASP A 179 55.68 -3.81 10.32
N PHE A 180 56.48 -3.26 9.41
CA PHE A 180 57.85 -2.82 9.72
C PHE A 180 57.83 -1.50 10.48
N LEU A 181 56.97 -0.57 10.07
CA LEU A 181 56.77 0.73 10.69
C LEU A 181 56.16 0.61 12.10
N ASN A 182 55.17 -0.27 12.28
CA ASN A 182 54.54 -0.58 13.57
C ASN A 182 55.47 -1.26 14.58
N LYS A 183 56.62 -1.77 14.12
CA LYS A 183 57.68 -2.33 14.98
C LYS A 183 58.79 -1.31 15.30
N SER A 184 58.65 -0.08 14.81
CA SER A 184 59.58 1.00 15.11
C SER A 184 59.46 1.43 16.57
N ALA A 185 60.55 1.91 17.15
CA ALA A 185 60.54 2.55 18.48
C ALA A 185 60.16 4.04 18.42
N ASN A 186 59.90 4.59 17.23
CA ASN A 186 59.47 5.96 17.02
C ASN A 186 57.94 5.99 16.83
N GLU A 187 57.25 6.69 17.71
CA GLU A 187 55.79 6.82 17.73
C GLU A 187 55.21 7.40 16.43
N ASP A 188 55.91 8.34 15.78
CA ASP A 188 55.48 8.91 14.49
C ASP A 188 55.50 7.87 13.37
N LEU A 189 56.48 6.94 13.41
CA LEU A 189 56.58 5.85 12.44
C LEU A 189 55.56 4.75 12.73
N VAL A 190 55.20 4.51 13.99
CA VAL A 190 54.12 3.58 14.35
C VAL A 190 52.77 4.14 13.90
N ALA A 191 52.49 5.42 14.16
CA ALA A 191 51.29 6.10 13.65
C ALA A 191 51.20 6.03 12.12
N PHE A 192 52.33 6.19 11.42
CA PHE A 192 52.40 6.04 9.96
C PHE A 192 52.08 4.61 9.49
N GLY A 193 52.50 3.58 10.23
CA GLY A 193 52.17 2.19 9.90
C GLY A 193 50.71 1.83 10.21
N ASP A 194 50.12 2.38 11.28
CA ASP A 194 48.72 2.17 11.64
C ASP A 194 47.77 2.79 10.60
N VAL A 195 48.08 3.98 10.09
CA VAL A 195 47.28 4.60 9.02
C VAL A 195 47.38 3.82 7.70
N ILE A 196 48.53 3.23 7.38
CA ILE A 196 48.64 2.33 6.20
C ILE A 196 47.70 1.14 6.38
N MET A 197 47.67 0.53 7.56
CA MET A 197 46.77 -0.58 7.86
C MET A 197 45.31 -0.16 7.81
N GLN A 198 45.00 1.06 8.26
CA GLN A 198 43.66 1.63 8.19
C GLN A 198 43.23 1.82 6.73
N ILE A 199 44.04 2.48 5.89
CA ILE A 199 43.72 2.67 4.46
C ILE A 199 43.55 1.33 3.74
N LEU A 200 44.42 0.34 4.02
CA LEU A 200 44.31 -0.99 3.44
C LEU A 200 43.05 -1.74 3.92
N GLY A 201 42.73 -1.64 5.21
CA GLY A 201 41.53 -2.23 5.79
C GLY A 201 40.26 -1.58 5.26
N THR A 202 40.25 -0.25 5.15
CA THR A 202 39.17 0.55 4.57
C THR A 202 38.96 0.23 3.08
N ALA A 203 40.03 0.09 2.29
CA ALA A 203 39.93 -0.33 0.90
C ALA A 203 39.41 -1.77 0.73
N GLU A 204 39.75 -2.67 1.66
CA GLU A 204 39.24 -4.06 1.69
C GLU A 204 37.76 -4.10 2.14
N GLU A 205 37.41 -3.33 3.16
CA GLU A 205 36.04 -3.16 3.69
C GLU A 205 35.09 -2.56 2.64
N PHE A 206 35.58 -1.61 1.83
CA PHE A 206 34.83 -1.01 0.73
C PHE A 206 34.93 -1.77 -0.59
N GLY A 207 35.59 -2.94 -0.64
CA GLY A 207 35.62 -3.79 -1.83
C GLY A 207 36.33 -3.19 -3.05
N VAL A 208 37.26 -2.24 -2.84
CA VAL A 208 37.93 -1.49 -3.92
C VAL A 208 38.72 -2.44 -4.84
N THR A 209 38.43 -2.39 -6.14
CA THR A 209 38.99 -3.32 -7.12
C THR A 209 40.41 -2.95 -7.58
N PRO A 210 41.22 -3.90 -8.08
CA PRO A 210 42.49 -3.61 -8.72
C PRO A 210 42.39 -2.59 -9.86
N GLU A 211 41.28 -2.63 -10.62
CA GLU A 211 40.96 -1.71 -11.70
C GLU A 211 40.75 -0.27 -11.20
N GLU A 212 40.03 -0.10 -10.08
CA GLU A 212 39.83 1.22 -9.44
C GLU A 212 41.15 1.81 -8.94
N PHE A 213 42.01 1.01 -8.32
CA PHE A 213 43.38 1.44 -8.00
C PHE A 213 44.23 1.75 -9.24
N GLY A 214 43.99 1.03 -10.35
CA GLY A 214 44.58 1.32 -11.65
C GLY A 214 44.16 2.70 -12.18
N SER A 215 42.88 3.05 -12.04
CA SER A 215 42.30 4.36 -12.38
C SER A 215 42.92 5.50 -11.56
N LEU A 216 43.06 5.32 -10.24
CA LEU A 216 43.81 6.25 -9.39
C LEU A 216 45.25 6.43 -9.88
N GLY A 217 45.89 5.33 -10.26
CA GLY A 217 47.20 5.31 -10.89
C GLY A 217 47.30 6.16 -12.16
N ASN A 218 46.29 6.08 -13.04
CA ASN A 218 46.25 6.83 -14.28
C ASN A 218 46.13 8.34 -14.02
N SER A 219 45.36 8.74 -13.01
CA SER A 219 45.13 10.14 -12.59
C SER A 219 46.40 10.95 -12.39
N PHE A 220 47.46 10.35 -11.82
CA PHE A 220 48.77 11.00 -11.65
C PHE A 220 49.44 11.45 -12.94
N SER A 221 49.00 10.88 -14.05
CA SER A 221 49.56 11.16 -15.37
C SER A 221 48.51 11.66 -16.36
N SER A 222 47.29 11.95 -15.89
CA SER A 222 46.19 12.47 -16.70
C SER A 222 46.25 13.99 -16.86
N THR A 223 45.50 14.48 -17.85
CA THR A 223 45.19 15.90 -18.01
C THR A 223 44.39 16.43 -16.82
N SER A 224 44.61 17.70 -16.48
CA SER A 224 43.82 18.40 -15.46
C SER A 224 43.28 19.70 -16.07
N PHE A 225 42.02 20.00 -15.79
CA PHE A 225 41.41 21.29 -16.10
C PHE A 225 41.93 22.37 -15.14
N VAL A 226 42.25 23.54 -15.67
CA VAL A 226 42.83 24.68 -14.94
C VAL A 226 41.83 25.84 -14.91
N TYR A 227 41.54 26.41 -13.75
CA TYR A 227 40.57 27.50 -13.59
C TYR A 227 40.93 28.47 -12.45
N ASN A 228 40.09 29.50 -12.23
CA ASN A 228 40.22 30.52 -11.18
C ASN A 228 41.52 31.36 -11.24
N SER A 229 42.03 31.63 -12.45
CA SER A 229 43.28 32.37 -12.66
C SER A 229 43.16 33.44 -13.73
N GLU A 230 43.79 34.60 -13.50
CA GLU A 230 43.91 35.66 -14.50
C GLU A 230 44.82 35.24 -15.67
N ASP A 231 45.84 34.42 -15.41
CA ASP A 231 46.78 33.90 -16.42
C ASP A 231 46.13 32.79 -17.27
N TYR A 232 45.23 32.00 -16.66
CA TYR A 232 44.53 30.88 -17.30
C TYR A 232 42.99 30.99 -17.12
N PRO A 233 42.34 32.01 -17.72
CA PRO A 233 40.94 32.34 -17.45
C PRO A 233 40.00 31.44 -18.26
N SER A 234 39.83 30.20 -17.79
CA SER A 234 38.87 29.27 -18.36
C SER A 234 37.46 29.86 -18.33
N SER A 235 36.75 29.77 -19.45
CA SER A 235 35.45 30.46 -19.62
C SER A 235 34.52 29.79 -20.63
N VAL A 236 33.24 30.16 -20.54
CA VAL A 236 32.15 29.78 -21.45
C VAL A 236 31.53 31.03 -22.03
N THR A 237 31.26 31.05 -23.33
CA THR A 237 30.61 32.16 -24.03
C THR A 237 29.42 31.66 -24.82
N PHE A 238 28.25 32.26 -24.65
CA PHE A 238 27.02 31.89 -25.38
C PHE A 238 26.19 33.11 -25.79
N PRO A 239 25.48 33.03 -26.93
CA PRO A 239 24.64 34.12 -27.42
C PRO A 239 23.35 34.21 -26.59
N ILE A 240 23.03 35.42 -26.13
CA ILE A 240 21.79 35.72 -25.40
C ILE A 240 20.79 36.55 -26.22
N SER A 241 21.25 37.11 -27.35
CA SER A 241 20.43 37.70 -28.40
C SER A 241 21.20 37.75 -29.73
N SER A 242 20.58 38.24 -30.81
CA SER A 242 21.24 38.34 -32.13
C SER A 242 22.48 39.24 -32.16
N GLU A 243 22.66 40.11 -31.16
CA GLU A 243 23.80 41.05 -31.07
C GLU A 243 24.56 40.98 -29.73
N GLU A 244 24.15 40.14 -28.79
CA GLU A 244 24.70 40.11 -27.43
C GLU A 244 25.14 38.70 -27.03
N THR A 245 26.33 38.60 -26.44
CA THR A 245 26.91 37.35 -25.95
C THR A 245 27.29 37.50 -24.49
N LEU A 246 26.90 36.53 -23.67
CA LEU A 246 27.32 36.42 -22.28
C LEU A 246 28.59 35.58 -22.21
N LYS A 247 29.59 36.05 -21.47
CA LYS A 247 30.83 35.32 -21.19
C LYS A 247 31.00 35.16 -19.69
N LEU A 248 31.17 33.92 -19.25
CA LEU A 248 31.31 33.54 -17.86
C LEU A 248 32.64 32.82 -17.63
N TYR A 249 33.31 33.11 -16.54
CA TYR A 249 34.60 32.53 -16.13
C TYR A 249 34.40 31.58 -14.96
N PHE A 250 35.21 30.52 -14.90
CA PHE A 250 35.20 29.57 -13.79
C PHE A 250 35.99 30.14 -12.60
N HIS A 251 35.29 30.39 -11.49
CA HIS A 251 35.83 30.86 -10.21
C HIS A 251 35.78 29.76 -9.16
N ASN A 252 36.73 29.76 -8.23
CA ASN A 252 36.68 28.86 -7.09
C ASN A 252 35.97 29.54 -5.93
N ALA A 253 34.83 29.01 -5.52
CA ALA A 253 33.99 29.59 -4.47
C ALA A 253 34.25 29.01 -3.07
N LEU A 254 35.15 28.02 -2.92
CA LEU A 254 35.46 27.37 -1.62
C LEU A 254 36.05 28.31 -0.56
N TYR A 255 36.60 29.45 -0.95
CA TYR A 255 37.40 30.31 -0.06
C TYR A 255 37.00 31.79 -0.08
N GLU A 256 35.88 32.14 -0.71
CA GLU A 256 35.38 33.50 -0.71
C GLU A 256 34.49 33.75 0.50
N GLU A 257 34.94 34.59 1.44
CA GLU A 257 34.21 34.96 2.67
C GLU A 257 32.83 35.65 2.42
N ASN A 258 32.43 35.89 1.15
CA ASN A 258 31.18 36.56 0.78
C ASN A 258 30.49 35.95 -0.46
N SER A 259 30.76 34.69 -0.82
CA SER A 259 30.05 34.09 -1.96
C SER A 259 28.61 33.72 -1.54
N ASP A 260 27.60 34.23 -2.25
CA ASP A 260 26.18 33.84 -2.10
C ASP A 260 25.93 32.42 -2.66
N THR A 261 26.96 31.56 -2.66
CA THR A 261 27.03 30.43 -3.59
C THR A 261 27.55 29.16 -2.93
N GLU A 262 26.66 28.19 -2.78
CA GLU A 262 26.86 26.93 -2.06
C GLU A 262 27.54 25.83 -2.92
N GLY A 263 28.24 26.17 -4.01
CA GLY A 263 28.89 25.22 -4.92
C GLY A 263 30.42 25.36 -5.01
N LEU A 264 31.15 24.28 -5.32
CA LEU A 264 32.63 24.26 -5.37
C LEU A 264 33.24 25.24 -6.39
N VAL A 265 32.57 25.45 -7.52
CA VAL A 265 33.05 26.31 -8.63
C VAL A 265 31.88 27.17 -9.12
N SER A 266 31.98 28.49 -8.99
CA SER A 266 30.99 29.44 -9.50
C SER A 266 31.36 29.94 -10.90
N MET A 267 30.36 30.42 -11.64
CA MET A 267 30.55 31.04 -12.96
C MET A 267 30.13 32.50 -12.93
N GLU A 268 31.07 33.40 -13.20
CA GLU A 268 30.84 34.85 -13.09
C GLU A 268 31.32 35.60 -14.33
N GLU A 269 30.77 36.79 -14.58
CA GLU A 269 31.18 37.63 -15.72
C GLU A 269 32.57 38.28 -15.53
N GLU A 270 33.00 38.44 -14.28
CA GLU A 270 34.32 39.00 -13.97
C GLU A 270 35.42 37.96 -14.18
N ILE A 271 36.62 38.41 -14.59
CA ILE A 271 37.78 37.53 -14.72
C ILE A 271 38.30 37.19 -13.32
N PRO A 272 38.58 35.92 -12.99
CA PRO A 272 39.11 35.54 -11.68
C PRO A 272 40.46 36.20 -11.40
N ASN A 273 40.63 36.68 -10.17
CA ASN A 273 41.88 37.27 -9.66
C ASN A 273 42.65 36.35 -8.70
N GLY A 274 42.24 35.08 -8.62
CA GLY A 274 42.77 34.06 -7.72
C GLY A 274 43.98 33.27 -8.26
N SER A 275 44.45 32.33 -7.44
CA SER A 275 45.44 31.32 -7.85
C SER A 275 44.81 30.26 -8.75
N ALA A 276 45.58 29.69 -9.67
CA ALA A 276 45.08 28.64 -10.56
C ALA A 276 44.83 27.31 -9.81
N PHE A 277 43.63 26.77 -9.95
CA PHE A 277 43.20 25.48 -9.39
C PHE A 277 43.23 24.40 -10.48
N THR A 278 43.40 23.13 -10.08
CA THR A 278 43.40 22.00 -11.03
C THR A 278 42.45 20.88 -10.65
N TRP A 279 41.69 20.33 -11.62
CA TRP A 279 40.83 19.18 -11.41
C TRP A 279 40.92 18.17 -12.57
N PRO A 280 41.19 16.87 -12.34
CA PRO A 280 41.61 16.27 -11.07
C PRO A 280 42.92 16.88 -10.55
N THR A 281 43.08 16.94 -9.23
CA THR A 281 44.25 17.54 -8.56
C THR A 281 45.51 16.72 -8.83
N ARG A 282 46.61 17.38 -9.19
CA ARG A 282 47.90 16.71 -9.43
C ARG A 282 48.70 16.60 -8.15
N LEU A 283 49.24 15.41 -7.88
CA LEU A 283 50.08 15.16 -6.69
C LEU A 283 51.57 15.44 -6.92
N PHE A 284 52.02 15.48 -8.18
CA PHE A 284 53.42 15.68 -8.55
C PHE A 284 53.56 16.58 -9.78
N SER A 285 53.71 17.88 -9.56
CA SER A 285 54.37 18.72 -10.55
C SER A 285 55.88 18.51 -10.49
N ILE A 286 56.51 18.16 -11.61
CA ILE A 286 57.97 18.26 -11.79
C ILE A 286 58.32 19.61 -12.45
N ASP A 287 57.30 20.42 -12.78
CA ASP A 287 57.44 21.65 -13.52
C ASP A 287 57.36 22.87 -12.58
N PRO A 288 58.44 23.65 -12.43
CA PRO A 288 58.46 24.84 -11.56
C PRO A 288 57.50 25.97 -11.98
N TYR A 289 56.76 25.81 -13.09
CA TYR A 289 55.76 26.74 -13.60
C TYR A 289 54.31 26.25 -13.41
N GLU A 290 54.07 25.09 -12.80
CA GLU A 290 52.72 24.67 -12.41
C GLU A 290 52.30 25.33 -11.08
N PRO A 291 50.99 25.59 -10.89
CA PRO A 291 50.47 26.13 -9.63
C PRO A 291 50.82 25.21 -8.44
N GLU A 292 51.13 25.82 -7.29
CA GLU A 292 51.40 25.07 -6.05
C GLU A 292 50.17 24.22 -5.68
N ILE A 293 50.39 22.93 -5.42
CA ILE A 293 49.34 22.01 -5.02
C ILE A 293 48.85 22.42 -3.62
N ASN A 294 47.61 22.88 -3.51
CA ASN A 294 46.98 23.08 -2.22
C ASN A 294 46.64 21.71 -1.62
N SER A 295 47.09 21.47 -0.39
CA SER A 295 46.86 20.23 0.33
C SER A 295 45.38 19.94 0.58
N GLU A 296 44.56 20.98 0.69
CA GLU A 296 43.11 20.86 0.89
C GLU A 296 42.37 20.44 -0.40
N GLU A 297 42.79 20.94 -1.57
CA GLU A 297 42.24 20.53 -2.88
C GLU A 297 42.50 19.05 -3.17
N TRP A 298 43.68 18.57 -2.76
CA TRP A 298 43.99 17.16 -2.92
C TRP A 298 43.13 16.29 -2.01
N LEU A 299 42.91 16.72 -0.76
CA LEU A 299 42.04 16.02 0.18
C LEU A 299 40.61 15.94 -0.37
N LEU A 300 40.06 17.07 -0.81
CA LEU A 300 38.72 17.15 -1.37
C LEU A 300 38.55 16.22 -2.59
N TRP A 301 39.47 16.29 -3.54
CA TRP A 301 39.47 15.41 -4.70
C TRP A 301 39.59 13.92 -4.32
N PHE A 302 40.46 13.59 -3.36
CA PHE A 302 40.66 12.21 -2.92
C PHE A 302 39.45 11.67 -2.16
N THR A 303 38.80 12.50 -1.35
CA THR A 303 37.53 12.15 -0.70
C THR A 303 36.40 11.98 -1.70
N SER A 304 36.33 12.83 -2.73
CA SER A 304 35.39 12.65 -3.86
C SER A 304 35.66 11.33 -4.59
N TRP A 305 36.92 10.98 -4.83
CA TRP A 305 37.30 9.70 -5.44
C TRP A 305 36.91 8.48 -4.58
N LEU A 306 37.12 8.53 -3.26
CA LEU A 306 36.71 7.47 -2.35
C LEU A 306 35.19 7.34 -2.28
N ALA A 307 34.47 8.46 -2.17
CA ALA A 307 33.02 8.48 -2.10
C ALA A 307 32.37 8.05 -3.43
N TYR A 308 32.97 8.38 -4.57
CA TYR A 308 32.59 7.85 -5.90
C TYR A 308 32.54 6.32 -5.91
N ILE A 309 33.59 5.71 -5.36
CA ILE A 309 33.75 4.26 -5.31
C ILE A 309 32.76 3.65 -4.31
N GLN A 310 32.60 4.27 -3.13
CA GLN A 310 31.73 3.78 -2.06
C GLN A 310 30.24 3.82 -2.45
N LEU A 311 29.79 4.92 -3.04
CA LEU A 311 28.38 5.14 -3.31
C LEU A 311 27.92 4.45 -4.60
N ASN A 312 28.85 3.86 -5.37
CA ASN A 312 28.59 3.27 -6.68
C ASN A 312 27.78 4.24 -7.57
N ILE A 313 27.98 5.56 -7.34
CA ILE A 313 27.35 6.62 -8.10
C ILE A 313 28.07 6.63 -9.43
N VAL A 314 27.58 5.76 -10.30
CA VAL A 314 27.52 6.10 -11.70
C VAL A 314 26.94 7.52 -11.72
N PRO A 315 27.54 8.51 -12.42
CA PRO A 315 26.78 9.70 -12.82
C PRO A 315 25.46 9.22 -13.47
N PRO A 316 24.49 10.08 -13.81
CA PRO A 316 23.40 9.66 -14.68
C PRO A 316 23.96 9.37 -16.09
N GLU A 317 24.71 8.28 -16.19
CA GLU A 317 24.92 7.43 -17.31
C GLU A 317 24.08 6.17 -17.06
N GLU A 318 22.77 6.36 -17.22
CA GLU A 318 22.01 5.34 -17.96
C GLU A 318 22.56 5.13 -19.39
N GLU A 319 23.66 5.78 -19.78
CA GLU A 319 24.32 5.62 -21.07
C GLU A 319 25.39 4.52 -21.10
N ASP A 320 26.01 4.09 -19.98
CA ASP A 320 27.20 3.21 -20.06
C ASP A 320 27.01 1.73 -19.72
N LYS A 321 25.88 1.33 -19.11
CA LYS A 321 25.49 -0.11 -19.11
C LYS A 321 25.03 -0.61 -20.49
N THR A 322 25.04 0.28 -21.49
CA THR A 322 24.60 -0.03 -22.84
C THR A 322 25.73 -0.18 -23.85
N LEU A 323 26.94 0.29 -23.55
CA LEU A 323 28.08 0.22 -24.46
C LEU A 323 28.84 -1.11 -24.31
N VAL A 324 28.77 -1.95 -25.33
CA VAL A 324 29.44 -3.26 -25.36
C VAL A 324 30.49 -3.27 -26.46
N THR A 325 31.74 -3.52 -26.09
CA THR A 325 32.87 -3.61 -27.02
C THR A 325 33.21 -5.07 -27.34
N TYR A 326 33.17 -5.42 -28.63
CA TYR A 326 33.58 -6.71 -29.15
C TYR A 326 34.88 -6.59 -29.97
N TYR A 327 35.92 -7.29 -29.57
CA TYR A 327 37.20 -7.34 -30.26
C TYR A 327 37.22 -8.40 -31.37
N LEU A 328 37.80 -8.06 -32.52
CA LEU A 328 37.97 -8.95 -33.65
C LEU A 328 39.15 -9.91 -33.38
N THR A 329 38.88 -11.22 -33.46
CA THR A 329 39.88 -12.27 -33.22
C THR A 329 40.51 -12.79 -34.52
N GLY A 330 41.63 -13.51 -34.39
CA GLY A 330 42.27 -14.23 -35.50
C GLY A 330 41.46 -15.42 -36.04
N GLU A 331 40.42 -15.84 -35.34
CA GLU A 331 39.53 -16.94 -35.73
C GLU A 331 38.25 -16.47 -36.44
N ASN A 332 38.19 -15.19 -36.83
CA ASN A 332 37.01 -14.55 -37.44
C ASN A 332 35.78 -14.52 -36.51
N THR A 333 36.02 -14.43 -35.19
CA THR A 333 34.96 -14.29 -34.17
C THR A 333 35.04 -12.91 -33.50
N LEU A 334 33.98 -12.58 -32.75
CA LEU A 334 33.90 -11.39 -31.91
C LEU A 334 33.99 -11.80 -30.44
N SER A 335 34.90 -11.18 -29.68
CA SER A 335 35.20 -11.51 -28.29
C SER A 335 34.95 -10.31 -27.38
N LEU A 336 34.36 -10.52 -26.20
CA LEU A 336 34.29 -9.47 -25.17
C LEU A 336 35.65 -9.21 -24.52
N ASP A 337 36.52 -10.23 -24.52
CA ASP A 337 37.86 -10.11 -23.95
C ASP A 337 38.79 -9.33 -24.88
N LYS A 338 39.42 -8.28 -24.33
CA LYS A 338 40.48 -7.53 -25.01
C LYS A 338 41.69 -8.44 -25.27
N PRO A 339 42.29 -8.42 -26.47
CA PRO A 339 43.46 -9.24 -26.76
C PRO A 339 44.66 -8.84 -25.88
N LYS A 340 45.30 -9.83 -25.26
CA LYS A 340 46.44 -9.67 -24.31
C LYS A 340 47.80 -10.08 -24.88
N GLY A 341 47.86 -10.51 -26.15
CA GLY A 341 49.08 -11.01 -26.80
C GLY A 341 49.74 -10.01 -27.76
N GLU A 342 51.04 -10.17 -28.01
CA GLU A 342 51.78 -9.39 -29.02
C GLU A 342 51.58 -9.93 -30.46
N ALA A 343 51.05 -11.15 -30.60
CA ALA A 343 50.90 -11.81 -31.88
C ALA A 343 49.66 -11.29 -32.64
N LYS A 344 49.85 -10.46 -33.65
CA LYS A 344 48.76 -9.92 -34.47
C LYS A 344 48.27 -10.88 -35.54
N SER A 345 46.95 -10.93 -35.69
CA SER A 345 46.29 -11.56 -36.83
C SER A 345 46.20 -10.56 -37.98
N THR A 346 46.42 -11.02 -39.21
CA THR A 346 46.50 -10.15 -40.39
C THR A 346 45.63 -10.71 -41.51
N PHE A 347 44.59 -9.97 -41.87
CA PHE A 347 43.64 -10.34 -42.92
C PHE A 347 43.84 -9.47 -44.15
N THR A 348 43.96 -10.09 -45.32
CA THR A 348 44.08 -9.34 -46.57
C THR A 348 42.70 -8.93 -47.06
N LEU A 349 42.44 -7.63 -47.15
CA LEU A 349 41.18 -7.10 -47.65
C LEU A 349 41.18 -7.10 -49.18
N SER A 350 40.10 -7.59 -49.79
CA SER A 350 39.86 -7.57 -51.24
C SER A 350 38.39 -7.24 -51.51
N SER A 351 37.93 -7.46 -52.75
CA SER A 351 36.50 -7.49 -53.06
C SER A 351 35.76 -8.67 -52.44
N ASP A 352 36.50 -9.69 -51.97
CA ASP A 352 35.94 -10.80 -51.23
C ASP A 352 35.77 -10.37 -49.76
N PRO A 353 34.57 -10.52 -49.17
CA PRO A 353 34.29 -10.07 -47.82
C PRO A 353 35.07 -10.86 -46.76
N GLN A 354 35.65 -10.13 -45.81
CA GLN A 354 36.08 -10.70 -44.53
C GLN A 354 34.98 -10.46 -43.50
N GLN A 355 34.71 -11.46 -42.65
CA GLN A 355 33.59 -11.44 -41.72
C GLN A 355 34.04 -11.78 -40.30
N TRP A 356 33.47 -11.10 -39.32
CA TRP A 356 33.61 -11.36 -37.89
C TRP A 356 32.22 -11.31 -37.26
N GLY A 357 31.81 -12.30 -36.47
CA GLY A 357 30.45 -12.27 -35.94
C GLY A 357 30.00 -13.48 -35.14
N ASP A 358 28.70 -13.74 -35.27
CA ASP A 358 27.89 -14.72 -34.53
C ASP A 358 27.57 -14.34 -33.08
N ILE A 359 27.44 -13.03 -32.81
CA ILE A 359 26.94 -12.55 -31.51
C ILE A 359 25.45 -12.87 -31.42
N ALA A 360 25.09 -13.78 -30.52
CA ALA A 360 23.71 -14.13 -30.23
C ALA A 360 23.20 -13.36 -29.01
N PHE A 361 22.00 -12.82 -29.10
CA PHE A 361 21.33 -12.12 -28.00
C PHE A 361 20.38 -13.03 -27.25
N SER A 362 20.44 -12.97 -25.92
CA SER A 362 19.55 -13.71 -25.03
C SER A 362 18.15 -13.10 -24.90
N ARG A 363 17.95 -11.87 -25.41
CA ARG A 363 16.68 -11.14 -25.49
C ARG A 363 16.74 -10.05 -26.57
N ASN A 364 15.59 -9.53 -27.01
CA ASN A 364 15.58 -8.42 -27.97
C ASN A 364 16.28 -7.18 -27.38
N LYS A 365 16.97 -6.43 -28.22
CA LYS A 365 17.68 -5.20 -27.85
C LYS A 365 17.48 -4.16 -28.94
N LEU A 366 17.44 -2.89 -28.57
CA LEU A 366 17.52 -1.78 -29.52
C LEU A 366 18.98 -1.38 -29.69
N ILE A 367 19.48 -1.26 -30.92
CA ILE A 367 20.80 -0.67 -31.18
C ILE A 367 20.60 0.81 -31.46
N LYS A 368 21.11 1.64 -30.55
CA LYS A 368 21.09 3.11 -30.65
C LYS A 368 22.11 3.57 -31.68
N ASN A 369 23.36 3.13 -31.52
CA ASN A 369 24.45 3.38 -32.46
C ASN A 369 25.46 2.21 -32.44
N ALA A 370 26.33 2.16 -33.44
CA ALA A 370 27.49 1.27 -33.42
C ALA A 370 28.71 1.95 -34.02
N THR A 371 29.89 1.57 -33.57
CA THR A 371 31.17 2.09 -34.06
C THR A 371 32.14 0.94 -34.27
N ALA A 372 32.79 0.86 -35.43
CA ALA A 372 33.89 -0.08 -35.63
C ALA A 372 35.22 0.66 -35.69
N GLU A 373 36.16 0.22 -34.87
CA GLU A 373 37.53 0.73 -34.83
C GLU A 373 38.47 -0.27 -35.49
N LEU A 374 38.88 -0.01 -36.73
CA LEU A 374 39.60 -0.98 -37.56
C LEU A 374 41.03 -0.53 -37.88
N PHE A 375 42.03 -1.30 -37.46
CA PHE A 375 43.44 -1.02 -37.81
C PHE A 375 43.76 -1.48 -39.24
N VAL A 376 43.48 -0.62 -40.22
CA VAL A 376 43.70 -0.91 -41.64
C VAL A 376 45.07 -0.42 -42.12
N TYR A 377 45.92 -1.36 -42.52
CA TYR A 377 47.27 -1.13 -43.03
C TYR A 377 47.32 -1.12 -44.57
N TYR A 378 47.76 -0.02 -45.18
CA TYR A 378 47.89 0.12 -46.65
C TYR A 378 49.26 0.68 -47.11
N PRO A 379 50.22 -0.19 -47.51
CA PRO A 379 51.64 0.17 -47.65
C PRO A 379 51.96 1.18 -48.78
N LYS A 380 52.87 2.11 -48.49
CA LYS A 380 53.29 3.22 -49.37
C LYS A 380 54.24 2.74 -50.48
N VAL A 381 53.76 2.65 -51.73
CA VAL A 381 54.61 2.55 -52.94
C VAL A 381 54.17 3.62 -53.95
N ALA A 382 55.14 4.23 -54.65
CA ALA A 382 55.08 5.55 -55.29
C ALA A 382 53.94 5.85 -56.31
N ILE A 383 53.03 4.90 -56.64
CA ILE A 383 51.96 5.09 -57.65
C ILE A 383 50.67 4.31 -57.26
N LEU A 384 50.01 4.65 -56.15
CA LEU A 384 48.78 3.95 -55.68
C LEU A 384 47.60 4.91 -55.42
N ARG A 385 46.42 4.65 -55.98
CA ARG A 385 45.20 5.43 -55.69
C ARG A 385 44.74 5.20 -54.24
N LYS A 386 43.95 6.14 -53.67
CA LYS A 386 43.24 5.91 -52.40
C LYS A 386 42.33 4.69 -52.55
N ILE A 387 42.25 3.85 -51.53
CA ILE A 387 41.32 2.71 -51.47
C ILE A 387 40.11 3.13 -50.64
N THR A 388 38.94 2.57 -50.97
CA THR A 388 37.75 2.70 -50.12
C THR A 388 37.56 1.39 -49.37
N VAL A 389 37.46 1.45 -48.05
CA VAL A 389 37.02 0.33 -47.22
C VAL A 389 35.54 0.53 -46.94
N ASN A 390 34.76 -0.54 -47.13
CA ASN A 390 33.36 -0.59 -46.76
C ASN A 390 33.22 -1.56 -45.59
N ALA A 391 32.68 -1.08 -44.47
CA ALA A 391 32.31 -1.87 -43.33
C ALA A 391 30.78 -1.91 -43.24
N SER A 392 30.21 -3.08 -43.00
CA SER A 392 28.77 -3.29 -42.93
C SER A 392 28.41 -4.19 -41.75
N ILE A 393 27.35 -3.84 -41.03
CA ILE A 393 26.77 -4.66 -39.97
C ILE A 393 25.58 -5.43 -40.56
N TYR A 394 25.56 -6.73 -40.29
CA TYR A 394 24.51 -7.64 -40.70
C TYR A 394 23.75 -8.15 -39.49
N ASP A 395 22.43 -8.21 -39.62
CA ASP A 395 21.51 -8.98 -38.78
C ASP A 395 21.14 -10.26 -39.53
N ASP A 396 21.73 -11.38 -39.11
CA ASP A 396 21.74 -12.66 -39.82
C ASP A 396 22.29 -12.56 -41.26
N GLU A 397 21.41 -12.35 -42.23
CA GLU A 397 21.69 -12.23 -43.67
C GLU A 397 21.36 -10.83 -44.23
N ASN A 398 20.72 -9.97 -43.43
CA ASN A 398 20.28 -8.64 -43.86
C ASN A 398 21.29 -7.57 -43.43
N VAL A 399 21.68 -6.69 -44.35
CA VAL A 399 22.47 -5.50 -44.00
C VAL A 399 21.60 -4.54 -43.20
N ILE A 400 22.04 -4.17 -41.99
CA ILE A 400 21.35 -3.18 -41.15
C ILE A 400 22.03 -1.80 -41.17
N ALA A 401 23.34 -1.74 -41.40
CA ALA A 401 24.07 -0.49 -41.65
C ALA A 401 25.33 -0.74 -42.48
N SER A 402 25.76 0.24 -43.27
CA SER A 402 26.97 0.18 -44.09
C SER A 402 27.60 1.56 -44.22
N VAL A 403 28.93 1.62 -44.06
CA VAL A 403 29.71 2.85 -44.04
C VAL A 403 30.92 2.67 -44.94
N GLU A 404 31.14 3.64 -45.83
CA GLU A 404 32.29 3.67 -46.72
C GLU A 404 33.25 4.78 -46.33
N GLN A 405 34.52 4.43 -46.12
CA GLN A 405 35.55 5.40 -45.80
C GLN A 405 36.78 5.25 -46.70
N LYS A 406 37.28 6.40 -47.18
CA LYS A 406 38.49 6.45 -48.00
C LYS A 406 39.72 6.50 -47.11
N ILE A 407 40.48 5.41 -47.09
CA ILE A 407 41.62 5.29 -46.20
C ILE A 407 42.86 5.93 -46.85
N PRO A 408 43.56 6.85 -46.16
CA PRO A 408 44.83 7.40 -46.62
C PRO A 408 45.93 6.33 -46.61
N ARG A 409 47.06 6.61 -47.29
CA ARG A 409 48.20 5.68 -47.27
C ARG A 409 48.86 5.68 -45.88
N THR A 410 49.33 4.54 -45.39
CA THR A 410 50.14 4.52 -44.16
C THR A 410 51.42 5.36 -44.36
N ASN A 411 51.77 6.12 -43.32
CA ASN A 411 52.94 6.97 -43.31
C ASN A 411 54.24 6.12 -43.20
N VAL A 412 55.41 6.75 -43.35
CA VAL A 412 56.69 6.03 -43.37
C VAL A 412 57.03 5.43 -41.99
N LEU A 413 56.57 6.03 -40.89
CA LEU A 413 56.76 5.50 -39.54
C LEU A 413 55.87 4.28 -39.30
N GLU A 414 54.62 4.31 -39.74
CA GLU A 414 53.66 3.18 -39.69
C GLU A 414 54.11 1.98 -40.52
N LEU A 415 54.89 2.23 -41.58
CA LEU A 415 55.53 1.19 -42.38
C LEU A 415 56.64 0.47 -41.58
N LEU A 416 57.36 1.19 -40.72
CA LEU A 416 58.45 0.65 -39.90
C LEU A 416 57.95 -0.05 -38.63
N SER A 417 56.84 0.43 -38.05
CA SER A 417 56.15 -0.22 -36.91
C SER A 417 55.29 -1.42 -37.33
N GLY A 418 55.05 -1.59 -38.64
CA GLY A 418 54.30 -2.73 -39.19
C GLY A 418 52.78 -2.63 -39.03
N GLY A 419 52.23 -1.43 -38.88
CA GLY A 419 50.79 -1.16 -38.73
C GLY A 419 50.48 0.32 -38.46
N PRO A 420 49.22 0.78 -38.66
CA PRO A 420 48.80 2.14 -38.30
C PRO A 420 48.79 2.34 -36.78
N TYR A 421 49.04 3.56 -36.30
CA TYR A 421 49.04 3.87 -34.86
C TYR A 421 47.65 4.04 -34.26
N ASN A 422 46.69 4.50 -35.08
CA ASN A 422 45.30 4.70 -34.68
C ASN A 422 44.38 3.84 -35.56
N PRO A 423 43.25 3.36 -35.01
CA PRO A 423 42.24 2.70 -35.81
C PRO A 423 41.57 3.70 -36.77
N THR A 424 41.02 3.16 -37.85
CA THR A 424 40.08 3.87 -38.72
C THR A 424 38.68 3.67 -38.15
N ILE A 425 37.98 4.76 -37.84
CA ILE A 425 36.67 4.75 -37.17
C ILE A 425 35.55 4.76 -38.21
N PHE A 426 34.65 3.78 -38.11
CA PHE A 426 33.42 3.66 -38.91
C PHE A 426 32.22 3.80 -37.98
N GLU A 427 31.48 4.90 -38.09
CA GLU A 427 30.28 5.16 -37.31
C GLU A 427 29.03 4.75 -38.07
N PHE A 428 28.22 3.89 -37.46
CA PHE A 428 26.99 3.36 -38.03
C PHE A 428 25.78 4.00 -37.33
N ASP A 429 24.96 4.71 -38.12
CA ASP A 429 23.63 5.08 -37.69
C ASP A 429 22.67 3.91 -37.91
N LEU A 430 22.11 3.41 -36.81
CA LEU A 430 21.18 2.28 -36.80
C LEU A 430 19.75 2.70 -36.39
N SER A 431 19.53 3.98 -36.05
CA SER A 431 18.22 4.57 -35.77
C SER A 431 17.29 3.69 -34.90
N ASP A 432 17.79 3.24 -33.74
CA ASP A 432 17.04 2.39 -32.79
C ASP A 432 16.55 1.06 -33.38
N LYS A 433 17.39 0.41 -34.20
CA LYS A 433 17.03 -0.88 -34.79
C LYS A 433 16.85 -1.95 -33.71
N GLU A 434 15.66 -2.53 -33.63
CA GLU A 434 15.40 -3.71 -32.81
C GLU A 434 16.04 -4.96 -33.42
N ILE A 435 16.90 -5.61 -32.65
CA ILE A 435 17.48 -6.93 -32.93
C ILE A 435 16.74 -7.96 -32.11
N TRP A 436 16.30 -9.02 -32.77
CA TRP A 436 15.53 -10.09 -32.14
C TRP A 436 16.43 -11.08 -31.40
N ASN A 437 15.89 -11.68 -30.35
CA ASN A 437 16.50 -12.80 -29.64
C ASN A 437 16.91 -13.90 -30.62
N GLY A 438 18.15 -14.40 -30.47
CA GLY A 438 18.68 -15.50 -31.27
C GLY A 438 19.18 -15.10 -32.67
N HIS A 439 18.94 -13.86 -33.11
CA HIS A 439 19.59 -13.33 -34.30
C HIS A 439 21.09 -13.15 -34.06
N LYS A 440 21.88 -13.26 -35.13
CA LYS A 440 23.33 -13.20 -35.10
C LYS A 440 23.86 -11.95 -35.79
N LEU A 441 24.50 -11.07 -35.02
CA LEU A 441 25.18 -9.92 -35.61
C LEU A 441 26.55 -10.29 -36.18
N LYS A 442 26.87 -9.71 -37.33
CA LYS A 442 28.16 -9.87 -38.01
C LYS A 442 28.66 -8.53 -38.56
N LEU A 443 29.96 -8.29 -38.45
CA LEU A 443 30.68 -7.25 -39.16
C LEU A 443 31.32 -7.84 -40.41
N ILE A 444 31.04 -7.23 -41.56
CA ILE A 444 31.65 -7.58 -42.84
C ILE A 444 32.46 -6.39 -43.35
N VAL A 445 33.72 -6.64 -43.68
CA VAL A 445 34.66 -5.63 -44.20
C VAL A 445 35.11 -6.02 -45.60
N THR A 446 34.96 -5.10 -46.54
CA THR A 446 35.37 -5.25 -47.95
C THR A 446 36.18 -4.04 -48.41
N THR A 447 36.89 -4.19 -49.53
CA THR A 447 37.55 -3.06 -50.19
C THR A 447 37.08 -2.90 -51.63
N SER A 448 36.88 -1.65 -52.05
CA SER A 448 36.57 -1.29 -53.43
C SER A 448 37.65 -0.38 -54.02
N GLY A 449 38.02 -0.66 -55.28
CA GLY A 449 39.12 0.00 -56.01
C GLY A 449 40.31 -0.92 -56.28
N LYS A 450 40.62 -1.19 -57.56
CA LYS A 450 41.70 -2.11 -57.96
C LYS A 450 43.08 -1.43 -57.89
N PRO A 451 44.07 -1.94 -57.13
CA PRO A 451 45.46 -1.55 -57.32
C PRO A 451 45.98 -2.10 -58.66
N LEU A 452 46.77 -1.29 -59.39
CA LEU A 452 47.23 -1.61 -60.75
C LEU A 452 48.21 -2.81 -60.83
N ILE A 453 48.71 -3.33 -59.70
CA ILE A 453 49.78 -4.36 -59.62
C ILE A 453 49.47 -5.37 -58.48
N TYR A 454 49.14 -6.62 -58.84
CA TYR A 454 48.95 -7.79 -57.97
C TYR A 454 50.29 -8.55 -57.75
N PRO A 455 50.57 -9.24 -56.61
CA PRO A 455 49.79 -9.47 -55.38
C PRO A 455 50.38 -8.80 -54.11
N LEU A 456 51.39 -7.95 -54.22
CA LEU A 456 52.19 -7.43 -53.08
C LEU A 456 51.58 -6.21 -52.35
N ARG A 457 50.33 -5.78 -52.66
CA ARG A 457 49.86 -4.41 -52.35
C ARG A 457 48.39 -4.25 -51.95
N ASN A 458 47.79 -5.26 -51.33
CA ASN A 458 46.42 -5.17 -50.81
C ASN A 458 46.39 -4.49 -49.44
N ALA A 459 45.26 -3.86 -49.10
CA ALA A 459 45.01 -3.38 -47.73
C ALA A 459 44.92 -4.58 -46.79
N LYS A 460 45.35 -4.41 -45.55
CA LYS A 460 45.32 -5.47 -44.54
C LYS A 460 44.59 -4.96 -43.31
N LEU A 461 43.72 -5.76 -42.73
CA LEU A 461 43.19 -5.53 -41.40
C LEU A 461 44.09 -6.22 -40.37
N LEU A 462 44.49 -5.50 -39.33
CA LEU A 462 45.26 -6.02 -38.20
C LEU A 462 44.32 -6.15 -36.99
N CYS A 463 44.32 -7.29 -36.31
CA CYS A 463 43.50 -7.51 -35.13
C CYS A 463 44.18 -8.48 -34.13
N ASP A 464 43.51 -8.78 -33.03
CA ASP A 464 43.89 -9.84 -32.08
C ASP A 464 45.25 -9.65 -31.39
N SER A 465 45.63 -8.40 -31.12
CA SER A 465 46.84 -8.08 -30.34
C SER A 465 46.68 -6.81 -29.50
N GLU A 466 47.50 -6.66 -28.45
CA GLU A 466 47.48 -5.45 -27.60
C GLU A 466 47.74 -4.16 -28.41
N ASP A 467 48.59 -4.24 -29.45
CA ASP A 467 48.95 -3.09 -30.30
C ASP A 467 47.91 -2.80 -31.40
N PHE A 468 47.09 -3.79 -31.78
CA PHE A 468 46.07 -3.65 -32.83
C PHE A 468 44.73 -4.27 -32.40
N PRO A 469 44.04 -3.74 -31.38
CA PRO A 469 42.79 -4.30 -30.86
C PRO A 469 41.60 -3.83 -31.69
N SER A 470 41.54 -4.19 -32.99
CA SER A 470 40.37 -3.83 -33.82
C SER A 470 39.07 -4.31 -33.15
N SER A 471 38.06 -3.44 -33.07
CA SER A 471 36.86 -3.66 -32.27
C SER A 471 35.58 -3.18 -32.97
N LEU A 472 34.45 -3.66 -32.46
CA LEU A 472 33.09 -3.26 -32.80
C LEU A 472 32.35 -2.94 -31.50
N ILE A 473 31.94 -1.70 -31.35
CA ILE A 473 31.31 -1.14 -30.17
C ILE A 473 29.83 -0.92 -30.50
N PHE A 474 28.93 -1.39 -29.65
CA PHE A 474 27.49 -1.20 -29.77
C PHE A 474 26.95 -0.45 -28.56
N LYS A 475 26.07 0.54 -28.77
CA LYS A 475 25.22 1.08 -27.71
C LYS A 475 23.84 0.45 -27.81
N PHE A 476 23.50 -0.37 -26.82
CA PHE A 476 22.20 -1.06 -26.75
C PHE A 476 21.17 -0.25 -25.94
N SER A 477 19.93 -0.71 -25.91
CA SER A 477 18.95 -0.33 -24.88
C SER A 477 17.93 -1.45 -24.79
N GLU A 478 17.25 -1.56 -23.66
CA GLU A 478 16.12 -2.47 -23.56
C GLU A 478 14.97 -1.98 -24.44
N THR A 479 14.18 -2.91 -24.95
CA THR A 479 12.97 -2.58 -25.71
C THR A 479 11.86 -2.14 -24.78
N ASP A 480 10.91 -1.35 -25.29
CA ASP A 480 9.66 -1.01 -24.61
C ASP A 480 8.58 -2.10 -24.76
N ASN A 481 8.97 -3.32 -25.19
CA ASN A 481 8.04 -4.40 -25.46
C ASN A 481 7.45 -5.03 -24.20
N ILE A 482 8.08 -4.82 -23.04
CA ILE A 482 7.59 -5.23 -21.72
C ILE A 482 7.61 -4.01 -20.83
N GLN A 483 6.49 -3.73 -20.16
CA GLN A 483 6.33 -2.58 -19.28
C GLN A 483 5.63 -3.01 -18.00
N ILE A 484 5.92 -2.31 -16.90
CA ILE A 484 5.19 -2.42 -15.64
C ILE A 484 4.73 -1.04 -15.20
N ASN A 485 3.68 -0.99 -14.39
CA ASN A 485 3.24 0.25 -13.76
C ASN A 485 4.28 0.75 -12.75
N LYS A 486 4.30 2.06 -12.54
CA LYS A 486 5.04 2.67 -11.44
C LYS A 486 4.52 2.11 -10.11
N LEU A 487 5.45 1.77 -9.23
CA LEU A 487 5.18 1.28 -7.88
C LEU A 487 5.31 2.43 -6.88
N GLU A 488 4.53 2.36 -5.81
CA GLU A 488 4.58 3.32 -4.70
C GLU A 488 5.04 2.60 -3.46
N ASP A 489 5.86 3.27 -2.66
CA ASP A 489 6.36 2.75 -1.39
C ASP A 489 5.20 2.43 -0.43
N LYS A 490 5.45 1.47 0.46
CA LYS A 490 4.42 0.94 1.36
C LYS A 490 4.91 0.93 2.79
N LYS A 491 4.05 1.36 3.71
CA LYS A 491 4.29 1.27 5.15
C LYS A 491 3.50 0.12 5.74
N VAL A 492 4.10 -0.63 6.65
CA VAL A 492 3.47 -1.75 7.37
C VAL A 492 3.75 -1.68 8.86
N ILE A 493 2.93 -2.38 9.65
CA ILE A 493 3.24 -2.64 11.06
C ILE A 493 4.18 -3.86 11.18
N PRO A 494 4.85 -4.07 12.33
CA PRO A 494 5.62 -5.29 12.59
C PRO A 494 4.74 -6.54 12.42
N GLY A 495 5.25 -7.54 11.71
CA GLY A 495 4.50 -8.74 11.33
C GLY A 495 3.43 -8.51 10.26
N GLY A 496 3.36 -7.30 9.69
CA GLY A 496 2.43 -6.90 8.64
C GLY A 496 2.89 -7.30 7.24
N SER A 497 1.99 -7.12 6.27
CA SER A 497 2.19 -7.50 4.87
C SER A 497 1.88 -6.34 3.94
N ALA A 498 2.86 -5.89 3.16
CA ALA A 498 2.66 -4.98 2.04
C ALA A 498 2.25 -5.79 0.80
N LYS A 499 1.37 -5.21 0.00
CA LYS A 499 0.88 -5.79 -1.25
C LYS A 499 1.15 -4.85 -2.40
N PHE A 500 2.04 -5.24 -3.30
CA PHE A 500 2.27 -4.55 -4.57
C PHE A 500 1.43 -5.19 -5.68
N GLU A 501 0.81 -4.35 -6.50
CA GLU A 501 0.11 -4.75 -7.72
C GLU A 501 0.99 -4.39 -8.91
N LEU A 502 1.50 -5.42 -9.61
CA LEU A 502 2.27 -5.25 -10.83
C LEU A 502 1.37 -5.58 -12.02
N ASP A 503 1.06 -4.58 -12.84
CA ASP A 503 0.37 -4.69 -14.12
C ASP A 503 1.43 -4.77 -15.23
N ILE A 504 1.71 -6.01 -15.66
CA ILE A 504 2.75 -6.29 -16.63
C ILE A 504 2.14 -6.30 -18.03
N PHE A 505 2.52 -5.34 -18.87
CA PHE A 505 2.14 -5.29 -20.27
C PHE A 505 3.21 -5.94 -21.15
N SER A 506 2.79 -6.71 -22.16
CA SER A 506 3.69 -7.18 -23.23
C SER A 506 3.11 -6.94 -24.62
N ARG A 507 3.92 -6.32 -25.50
CA ARG A 507 3.58 -6.10 -26.91
C ARG A 507 3.51 -7.40 -27.69
N TYR A 508 4.37 -8.38 -27.38
CA TYR A 508 4.47 -9.67 -28.06
C TYR A 508 4.04 -10.83 -27.15
N LYS A 509 3.87 -12.02 -27.71
CA LYS A 509 3.53 -13.22 -26.93
C LYS A 509 4.76 -13.70 -26.14
N GLU A 510 4.63 -13.77 -24.81
CA GLU A 510 5.67 -14.25 -23.90
C GLU A 510 5.18 -15.47 -23.13
N ASP A 511 5.74 -16.64 -23.45
CA ASP A 511 5.29 -17.92 -22.89
C ASP A 511 5.92 -18.26 -21.52
N ASN A 512 7.00 -17.57 -21.13
CA ASN A 512 7.71 -17.79 -19.87
C ASN A 512 8.40 -16.48 -19.43
N LEU A 513 7.60 -15.48 -19.10
CA LEU A 513 8.09 -14.20 -18.60
C LEU A 513 8.49 -14.37 -17.13
N LYS A 514 9.77 -14.15 -16.82
CA LYS A 514 10.36 -14.39 -15.50
C LYS A 514 10.22 -13.13 -14.66
N ILE A 515 9.76 -13.28 -13.42
CA ILE A 515 9.66 -12.21 -12.43
C ILE A 515 10.65 -12.53 -11.32
N GLU A 516 11.47 -11.56 -10.94
CA GLU A 516 12.38 -11.63 -9.81
C GLU A 516 12.24 -10.36 -8.99
N VAL A 517 11.86 -10.52 -7.73
CA VAL A 517 11.89 -9.44 -6.74
C VAL A 517 13.09 -9.69 -5.85
N THR A 518 14.04 -8.77 -5.87
CA THR A 518 15.32 -8.86 -5.17
C THR A 518 15.52 -7.64 -4.28
N PRO A 519 15.96 -7.81 -3.02
CA PRO A 519 16.33 -6.68 -2.19
C PRO A 519 17.61 -6.02 -2.71
N GLU A 520 17.80 -4.76 -2.33
CA GLU A 520 19.06 -4.05 -2.52
C GLU A 520 20.17 -4.67 -1.66
N ASP A 521 19.88 -4.97 -0.38
CA ASP A 521 20.73 -5.76 0.50
C ASP A 521 20.17 -7.20 0.69
N PRO A 522 20.89 -8.26 0.28
CA PRO A 522 20.48 -9.63 0.52
C PRO A 522 20.24 -10.00 1.99
N ASP A 523 20.91 -9.32 2.93
CA ASP A 523 20.80 -9.61 4.36
C ASP A 523 19.42 -9.19 4.92
N ASP A 524 18.71 -8.25 4.28
CA ASP A 524 17.35 -7.84 4.67
C ASP A 524 16.33 -9.00 4.64
N LEU A 525 16.62 -10.08 3.90
CA LEU A 525 15.76 -11.27 3.84
C LEU A 525 15.74 -12.08 5.15
N THR A 526 16.49 -11.70 6.18
CA THR A 526 16.34 -12.24 7.54
C THR A 526 15.04 -11.78 8.18
N ASP A 527 14.73 -10.50 8.03
CA ASP A 527 13.62 -9.83 8.69
C ASP A 527 12.41 -9.61 7.77
N TRP A 528 12.55 -10.01 6.50
CA TRP A 528 11.52 -9.92 5.47
C TRP A 528 11.34 -11.22 4.68
N SER A 529 10.10 -11.48 4.26
CA SER A 529 9.77 -12.59 3.36
C SER A 529 8.96 -12.10 2.17
N ILE A 530 9.31 -12.56 0.96
CA ILE A 530 8.70 -12.08 -0.28
C ILE A 530 8.04 -13.26 -1.01
N GLU A 531 6.75 -13.12 -1.32
CA GLU A 531 5.95 -14.15 -2.00
C GLU A 531 5.35 -13.60 -3.30
N TYR A 532 5.62 -14.28 -4.42
CA TYR A 532 5.13 -13.92 -5.75
C TYR A 532 5.25 -15.08 -6.75
N PRO A 533 4.49 -15.07 -7.86
CA PRO A 533 4.69 -16.01 -8.96
C PRO A 533 6.00 -15.70 -9.73
N LYS A 534 6.90 -16.69 -9.82
CA LYS A 534 8.21 -16.51 -10.49
C LYS A 534 8.14 -16.44 -12.02
N THR A 535 7.06 -16.93 -12.62
CA THR A 535 6.89 -16.98 -14.07
C THR A 535 5.43 -16.79 -14.46
N ILE A 536 5.20 -16.14 -15.60
CA ILE A 536 3.86 -15.84 -16.10
C ILE A 536 3.79 -15.93 -17.63
N GLN A 537 2.57 -16.04 -18.19
CA GLN A 537 2.32 -16.12 -19.62
C GLN A 537 1.43 -14.98 -20.08
N ILE A 538 1.95 -14.10 -20.93
CA ILE A 538 1.23 -12.92 -21.40
C ILE A 538 0.97 -13.06 -22.89
N LYS A 539 -0.28 -12.80 -23.29
CA LYS A 539 -0.66 -12.81 -24.70
C LYS A 539 -0.17 -11.53 -25.37
N GLU A 540 -0.01 -11.59 -26.68
CA GLU A 540 0.36 -10.43 -27.49
C GLU A 540 -0.58 -9.23 -27.25
N ASN A 541 -0.01 -8.05 -27.09
CA ASN A 541 -0.68 -6.78 -26.81
C ASN A 541 -1.70 -6.86 -25.65
N SER A 542 -1.32 -7.52 -24.56
CA SER A 542 -2.15 -7.63 -23.36
C SER A 542 -1.34 -7.35 -22.10
N SER A 543 -2.05 -7.05 -21.01
CA SER A 543 -1.46 -6.96 -19.69
C SER A 543 -2.01 -8.03 -18.75
N GLU A 544 -1.20 -8.44 -17.77
CA GLU A 544 -1.61 -9.32 -16.70
C GLU A 544 -1.18 -8.76 -15.35
N LYS A 545 -2.08 -8.88 -14.37
CA LYS A 545 -1.88 -8.38 -13.01
C LYS A 545 -1.35 -9.48 -12.12
N ILE A 546 -0.25 -9.21 -11.44
CA ILE A 546 0.28 -10.06 -10.37
C ILE A 546 0.32 -9.30 -9.05
N PHE A 547 0.34 -10.06 -7.97
CA PHE A 547 0.51 -9.51 -6.64
C PHE A 547 1.80 -10.04 -6.04
N VAL A 548 2.62 -9.11 -5.52
CA VAL A 548 3.80 -9.41 -4.72
C VAL A 548 3.47 -9.05 -3.28
N PHE A 549 3.66 -10.01 -2.39
CA PHE A 549 3.48 -9.82 -0.95
C PHE A 549 4.85 -9.74 -0.29
N VAL A 550 5.10 -8.66 0.43
CA VAL A 550 6.31 -8.42 1.20
C VAL A 550 5.90 -8.39 2.66
N ASN A 551 6.34 -9.37 3.44
CA ASN A 551 5.92 -9.55 4.82
C ASN A 551 7.09 -9.33 5.75
N SER A 552 6.91 -8.44 6.73
CA SER A 552 7.82 -8.33 7.86
C SER A 552 7.71 -9.61 8.70
N THR A 553 8.84 -10.27 8.94
CA THR A 553 8.90 -11.46 9.82
C THR A 553 9.08 -11.05 11.28
N ASN A 554 9.57 -9.83 11.51
CA ASN A 554 9.78 -9.26 12.83
C ASN A 554 8.46 -8.82 13.46
N ASN A 555 8.15 -9.33 14.67
CA ASN A 555 6.87 -9.11 15.35
C ASN A 555 7.08 -8.56 16.75
N VAL A 556 7.95 -7.55 16.86
CA VAL A 556 8.27 -6.85 18.11
C VAL A 556 8.17 -5.34 17.90
N SER A 557 7.99 -4.60 18.98
CA SER A 557 7.86 -3.14 18.92
C SER A 557 9.15 -2.39 18.59
N SER A 558 10.32 -3.03 18.64
CA SER A 558 11.58 -2.37 18.28
C SER A 558 11.84 -2.35 16.77
N ALA A 559 10.97 -2.94 15.96
CA ALA A 559 11.07 -2.97 14.50
C ALA A 559 10.61 -1.67 13.85
N TYR A 560 9.85 -0.84 14.57
CA TYR A 560 9.40 0.46 14.07
C TYR A 560 10.59 1.39 13.84
N ASP A 561 10.61 2.04 12.68
CA ASP A 561 11.62 3.01 12.23
C ASP A 561 13.04 2.44 12.08
N THR A 562 13.19 1.12 12.17
CA THR A 562 14.47 0.41 11.99
C THR A 562 14.43 -0.57 10.84
N ASP A 563 13.30 -1.27 10.66
CA ASP A 563 13.18 -2.32 9.67
C ASP A 563 12.63 -1.73 8.37
N LYS A 564 13.50 -1.57 7.37
CA LYS A 564 13.17 -1.15 6.00
C LYS A 564 13.74 -2.16 5.02
N ILE A 565 13.08 -2.34 3.87
CA ILE A 565 13.61 -3.12 2.76
C ILE A 565 13.38 -2.40 1.43
N ASP A 566 14.46 -2.16 0.70
CA ASP A 566 14.44 -1.58 -0.64
C ASP A 566 14.42 -2.71 -1.69
N LEU A 567 13.43 -2.71 -2.59
CA LEU A 567 13.18 -3.83 -3.51
C LEU A 567 13.25 -3.42 -4.98
N PHE A 568 13.88 -4.28 -5.77
CA PHE A 568 13.87 -4.24 -7.23
C PHE A 568 12.90 -5.26 -7.81
N PHE A 569 11.95 -4.81 -8.62
CA PHE A 569 10.95 -5.63 -9.29
C PHE A 569 11.36 -5.86 -10.74
N ASN A 570 12.11 -6.94 -10.98
CA ASN A 570 12.68 -7.26 -12.26
C ASN A 570 11.77 -8.19 -13.07
N VAL A 571 11.42 -7.77 -14.28
CA VAL A 571 10.61 -8.55 -15.20
C VAL A 571 11.39 -8.81 -16.49
N THR A 572 11.70 -10.07 -16.75
CA THR A 572 12.54 -10.52 -17.87
C THR A 572 11.76 -11.40 -18.83
N GLY A 573 11.64 -10.98 -20.09
CA GLY A 573 11.13 -11.79 -21.20
C GLY A 573 12.15 -11.99 -22.31
N LYS A 574 11.76 -12.70 -23.38
CA LYS A 574 12.61 -12.83 -24.57
C LYS A 574 12.62 -11.57 -25.41
N THR A 575 11.56 -10.77 -25.34
CA THR A 575 11.34 -9.59 -26.16
C THR A 575 11.65 -8.28 -25.45
N GLY A 576 11.95 -8.28 -24.14
CA GLY A 576 12.31 -7.08 -23.37
C GLY A 576 12.66 -7.36 -21.90
N PHE A 577 12.93 -6.28 -21.17
CA PHE A 577 13.21 -6.28 -19.74
C PHE A 577 12.80 -4.94 -19.13
N VAL A 578 12.27 -4.98 -17.91
CA VAL A 578 11.95 -3.78 -17.13
C VAL A 578 12.25 -4.03 -15.65
N SER A 579 12.66 -2.97 -14.96
CA SER A 579 12.95 -2.96 -13.52
C SER A 579 12.33 -1.70 -12.92
N GLU A 580 11.61 -1.85 -11.81
CA GLU A 580 11.10 -0.74 -11.00
C GLU A 580 11.56 -0.91 -9.57
N LYS A 581 11.74 0.19 -8.85
CA LYS A 581 12.06 0.18 -7.42
C LYS A 581 10.84 0.58 -6.59
N ALA A 582 10.72 -0.02 -5.41
CA ALA A 582 9.85 0.47 -4.34
C ALA A 582 10.34 -0.07 -2.99
N ASP A 583 10.06 0.65 -1.92
CA ASP A 583 10.43 0.24 -0.57
C ASP A 583 9.24 -0.19 0.29
N VAL A 584 9.57 -0.98 1.32
CA VAL A 584 8.65 -1.28 2.41
C VAL A 584 9.29 -0.94 3.75
N ASP A 585 8.59 -0.11 4.51
CA ASP A 585 9.04 0.38 5.81
C ASP A 585 8.10 -0.09 6.94
N VAL A 586 8.68 -0.57 8.04
CA VAL A 586 7.95 -0.80 9.28
C VAL A 586 7.84 0.52 10.04
N SER A 587 6.71 1.20 9.85
CA SER A 587 6.51 2.56 10.38
C SER A 587 5.27 2.66 11.25
N ASP A 588 5.38 3.53 12.25
CA ASP A 588 4.28 4.04 13.07
C ASP A 588 3.10 4.55 12.23
N ASP A 589 3.38 5.02 11.01
CA ASP A 589 2.36 5.53 10.13
C ASP A 589 1.33 4.48 9.69
N ALA A 590 1.72 3.20 9.71
CA ALA A 590 0.84 2.10 9.37
C ALA A 590 -0.09 1.69 10.53
N VAL A 591 0.03 2.32 11.69
CA VAL A 591 -0.82 2.05 12.87
C VAL A 591 -2.20 2.68 12.70
N ASP A 592 -3.22 1.83 12.76
CA ASP A 592 -4.61 2.23 12.83
C ASP A 592 -5.04 2.29 14.31
N TYR A 593 -5.41 3.49 14.77
CA TYR A 593 -5.91 3.71 16.12
C TYR A 593 -7.40 3.32 16.22
N TYR A 594 -7.71 2.38 17.11
CA TYR A 594 -9.06 1.88 17.30
C TYR A 594 -9.32 1.47 18.75
N ILE A 595 -10.52 1.78 19.26
CA ILE A 595 -10.98 1.32 20.57
C ILE A 595 -12.31 0.61 20.50
N ASP A 596 -12.45 -0.45 21.30
CA ASP A 596 -13.74 -1.08 21.57
C ASP A 596 -14.31 -0.53 22.88
N ILE A 597 -15.52 0.04 22.82
CA ILE A 597 -16.13 0.75 23.94
C ILE A 597 -17.42 0.05 24.36
N ARG A 598 -17.46 -0.42 25.61
CA ARG A 598 -18.69 -0.93 26.22
C ARG A 598 -19.44 0.19 26.91
N ILE A 599 -20.50 0.64 26.24
CA ILE A 599 -21.37 1.73 26.69
C ILE A 599 -22.32 1.18 27.78
N PRO A 600 -22.41 1.82 28.97
CA PRO A 600 -23.39 1.48 29.99
C PRO A 600 -24.80 1.86 29.56
N ALA A 601 -25.82 1.22 30.15
CA ALA A 601 -27.22 1.59 29.91
C ALA A 601 -27.55 2.99 30.46
N ASP A 602 -28.58 3.61 29.87
CA ASP A 602 -29.20 4.85 30.32
C ASP A 602 -29.64 4.76 31.79
N LYS A 603 -29.69 5.91 32.49
CA LYS A 603 -30.02 5.95 33.92
C LYS A 603 -31.07 6.98 34.27
N GLU A 604 -31.90 6.62 35.24
CA GLU A 604 -32.74 7.55 36.00
C GLU A 604 -31.96 8.09 37.20
N ILE A 605 -31.89 9.41 37.35
CA ILE A 605 -31.22 10.10 38.46
C ILE A 605 -32.22 11.05 39.11
N LYS A 606 -32.30 11.01 40.44
CA LYS A 606 -33.17 11.90 41.20
C LYS A 606 -32.60 13.33 41.20
N HIS A 607 -33.45 14.34 41.02
CA HIS A 607 -33.06 15.74 41.20
C HIS A 607 -32.32 15.97 42.54
N GLY A 608 -31.26 16.77 42.53
CA GLY A 608 -30.40 17.03 43.69
C GLY A 608 -29.43 15.89 44.04
N THR A 609 -29.38 14.80 43.25
CA THR A 609 -28.46 13.68 43.46
C THR A 609 -27.49 13.49 42.29
N SER A 610 -26.56 12.54 42.42
CA SER A 610 -25.60 12.21 41.38
C SER A 610 -25.67 10.74 40.97
N GLY A 611 -25.53 10.46 39.68
CA GLY A 611 -25.43 9.11 39.14
C GLY A 611 -24.05 8.86 38.51
N ILE A 612 -23.60 7.61 38.54
CA ILE A 612 -22.29 7.21 38.03
C ILE A 612 -22.46 6.24 36.86
N TYR A 613 -22.01 6.63 35.67
CA TYR A 613 -21.87 5.75 34.50
C TYR A 613 -20.50 5.06 34.54
N LYS A 614 -20.46 3.75 34.26
CA LYS A 614 -19.23 2.94 34.29
C LYS A 614 -18.91 2.49 32.88
N PHE A 615 -17.92 3.11 32.26
CA PHE A 615 -17.47 2.77 30.91
C PHE A 615 -16.30 1.79 30.98
N LYS A 616 -16.15 0.99 29.92
CA LYS A 616 -15.03 0.07 29.77
C LYS A 616 -14.51 0.19 28.34
N ILE A 617 -13.24 0.52 28.18
CA ILE A 617 -12.57 0.70 26.88
C ILE A 617 -11.46 -0.32 26.73
N THR A 618 -11.36 -0.92 25.54
CA THR A 618 -10.27 -1.82 25.16
C THR A 618 -9.46 -1.15 24.07
N ASN A 619 -8.15 -1.00 24.28
CA ASN A 619 -7.25 -0.58 23.22
C ASN A 619 -7.20 -1.70 22.17
N LYS A 620 -7.49 -1.36 20.92
CA LYS A 620 -7.51 -2.24 19.77
C LYS A 620 -6.75 -1.64 18.59
N ASN A 621 -5.78 -0.78 18.86
CA ASN A 621 -4.85 -0.27 17.86
C ASN A 621 -4.18 -1.44 17.13
N THR A 622 -3.81 -1.27 15.87
CA THR A 622 -3.06 -2.29 15.14
C THR A 622 -1.59 -2.34 15.60
N GLY A 623 -0.92 -3.48 15.46
CA GLY A 623 0.47 -3.66 15.89
C GLY A 623 0.65 -3.76 17.41
N PHE A 624 1.70 -3.13 17.95
CA PHE A 624 2.06 -3.18 19.38
C PHE A 624 1.82 -1.86 20.13
N TRP A 625 1.11 -0.91 19.52
CA TRP A 625 1.04 0.45 20.04
C TRP A 625 0.15 0.56 21.28
N ASN A 626 0.76 0.95 22.40
CA ASN A 626 0.03 1.36 23.59
C ASN A 626 -0.63 2.72 23.33
N ASP A 627 -1.61 3.10 24.15
CA ASP A 627 -2.28 4.38 23.96
C ASP A 627 -2.70 5.00 25.27
N LYS A 628 -2.73 6.33 25.28
CA LYS A 628 -3.20 7.13 26.39
C LYS A 628 -4.47 7.87 25.98
N TYR A 629 -5.59 7.47 26.58
CA TYR A 629 -6.87 8.07 26.28
C TYR A 629 -7.20 9.20 27.25
N LYS A 630 -7.65 10.32 26.70
CA LYS A 630 -8.21 11.46 27.44
C LYS A 630 -9.74 11.43 27.34
N PHE A 631 -10.40 11.65 28.47
CA PHE A 631 -11.86 11.62 28.57
C PHE A 631 -12.42 13.00 28.87
N GLU A 632 -13.40 13.43 28.09
CA GLU A 632 -14.14 14.67 28.29
C GLU A 632 -15.64 14.40 28.16
N ALA A 633 -16.44 14.93 29.07
CA ALA A 633 -17.88 14.71 29.08
C ALA A 633 -18.62 16.03 29.26
N ILE A 634 -19.67 16.21 28.46
CA ILE A 634 -20.49 17.41 28.41
C ILE A 634 -21.95 16.98 28.58
N SER A 635 -22.66 17.65 29.48
CA SER A 635 -24.11 17.52 29.64
C SER A 635 -24.80 18.57 28.76
N GLU A 636 -25.83 18.16 28.02
CA GLU A 636 -26.66 19.05 27.19
C GLU A 636 -27.28 20.20 28.01
N HIS A 637 -27.66 19.93 29.26
CA HIS A 637 -28.21 20.91 30.20
C HIS A 637 -27.14 21.63 31.03
N GLY A 638 -25.84 21.43 30.73
CA GLY A 638 -24.74 22.09 31.41
C GLY A 638 -24.55 21.63 32.87
N TRP A 639 -25.00 20.44 33.22
CA TRP A 639 -24.83 19.89 34.56
C TRP A 639 -23.36 19.61 34.89
N LYS A 640 -23.02 19.63 36.19
CA LYS A 640 -21.66 19.33 36.62
C LYS A 640 -21.37 17.84 36.37
N VAL A 641 -20.23 17.56 35.73
CA VAL A 641 -19.74 16.21 35.45
C VAL A 641 -18.32 16.03 36.02
N GLU A 642 -18.07 14.90 36.69
CA GLU A 642 -16.75 14.51 37.18
C GLU A 642 -16.35 13.17 36.56
N ILE A 643 -15.13 13.08 36.02
CA ILE A 643 -14.58 11.87 35.40
C ILE A 643 -13.39 11.37 36.21
N ASP A 644 -13.35 10.07 36.50
CA ASP A 644 -12.28 9.43 37.25
C ASP A 644 -11.89 8.05 36.65
N PRO A 645 -10.63 7.87 36.21
CA PRO A 645 -9.61 8.89 35.99
C PRO A 645 -9.89 9.73 34.72
N LYS A 646 -9.33 10.95 34.61
CA LYS A 646 -9.47 11.81 33.41
C LYS A 646 -8.63 11.36 32.21
N THR A 647 -7.53 10.66 32.48
CA THR A 647 -6.63 10.10 31.47
C THR A 647 -6.17 8.73 31.93
N VAL A 648 -6.01 7.79 31.01
CA VAL A 648 -5.54 6.45 31.33
C VAL A 648 -4.69 5.89 30.20
N GLU A 649 -3.57 5.27 30.56
CA GLU A 649 -2.73 4.53 29.64
C GLU A 649 -3.21 3.08 29.57
N VAL A 650 -3.34 2.57 28.35
CA VAL A 650 -3.91 1.25 28.06
C VAL A 650 -3.03 0.58 27.02
N GLN A 651 -2.41 -0.52 27.42
CA GLN A 651 -1.64 -1.34 26.51
C GLN A 651 -2.52 -1.97 25.43
N ASN A 652 -1.96 -2.24 24.25
CA ASN A 652 -2.73 -2.86 23.18
C ASN A 652 -3.37 -4.19 23.62
N GLY A 653 -4.64 -4.40 23.26
CA GLY A 653 -5.44 -5.57 23.61
C GLY A 653 -5.97 -5.58 25.05
N ASN A 654 -5.46 -4.71 25.94
CA ASN A 654 -5.89 -4.63 27.33
C ASN A 654 -7.13 -3.75 27.51
N THR A 655 -7.86 -3.99 28.60
CA THR A 655 -9.09 -3.27 28.90
C THR A 655 -9.03 -2.53 30.23
N THR A 656 -9.47 -1.27 30.24
CA THR A 656 -9.58 -0.45 31.45
C THR A 656 -11.02 0.03 31.69
N LYS A 657 -11.28 0.57 32.88
CA LYS A 657 -12.58 1.10 33.29
C LYS A 657 -12.41 2.51 33.83
N PHE A 658 -13.37 3.38 33.52
CA PHE A 658 -13.47 4.72 34.10
C PHE A 658 -14.92 5.05 34.42
N ASN A 659 -15.11 6.00 35.32
CA ASN A 659 -16.41 6.40 35.81
C ASN A 659 -16.69 7.85 35.42
N VAL A 660 -17.92 8.11 34.98
CA VAL A 660 -18.43 9.46 34.74
C VAL A 660 -19.58 9.71 35.70
N LYS A 661 -19.39 10.65 36.63
CA LYS A 661 -20.37 11.03 37.64
C LYS A 661 -21.06 12.33 37.21
N VAL A 662 -22.36 12.26 37.00
CA VAL A 662 -23.21 13.41 36.64
C VAL A 662 -23.97 13.87 37.87
N PHE A 663 -23.97 15.17 38.15
CA PHE A 663 -24.68 15.79 39.26
C PHE A 663 -25.91 16.54 38.74
N VAL A 664 -27.10 16.05 39.05
CA VAL A 664 -28.36 16.67 38.65
C VAL A 664 -28.75 17.74 39.68
N PRO A 665 -28.89 19.02 39.30
CA PRO A 665 -29.33 20.08 40.21
C PRO A 665 -30.67 19.79 40.89
N GLU A 666 -30.92 20.38 42.06
CA GLU A 666 -32.14 20.16 42.84
C GLU A 666 -33.38 20.81 42.20
N ASP A 667 -33.18 21.88 41.44
CA ASP A 667 -34.18 22.65 40.69
C ASP A 667 -34.43 22.14 39.26
N SER A 668 -33.85 21.00 38.89
CA SER A 668 -34.01 20.41 37.55
C SER A 668 -35.47 20.01 37.30
N GLU A 669 -36.04 20.43 36.17
CA GLU A 669 -37.33 19.94 35.68
C GLU A 669 -37.26 18.44 35.33
N LEU A 670 -38.41 17.77 35.24
CA LEU A 670 -38.49 16.38 34.78
C LEU A 670 -38.18 16.31 33.27
N CYS A 671 -36.90 16.17 32.94
CA CYS A 671 -36.39 16.14 31.58
C CYS A 671 -35.45 14.96 31.33
N PHE A 672 -35.00 14.84 30.07
CA PHE A 672 -33.90 13.97 29.67
C PHE A 672 -32.70 14.85 29.35
N ASP A 673 -31.51 14.40 29.72
CA ASP A 673 -30.23 15.04 29.39
C ASP A 673 -29.35 14.06 28.63
N ILE A 674 -28.82 14.51 27.49
CA ILE A 674 -27.83 13.74 26.74
C ILE A 674 -26.45 14.06 27.33
N LEU A 675 -25.81 13.05 27.92
CA LEU A 675 -24.42 13.11 28.31
C LEU A 675 -23.58 12.66 27.11
N GLU A 676 -22.88 13.61 26.49
CA GLU A 676 -21.93 13.36 25.42
C GLU A 676 -20.53 13.16 26.01
N LEU A 677 -19.91 12.03 25.69
CA LEU A 677 -18.56 11.66 26.12
C LEU A 677 -17.66 11.58 24.90
N ASN A 678 -16.62 12.40 24.88
CA ASN A 678 -15.53 12.36 23.91
C ASN A 678 -14.34 11.61 24.52
N ILE A 679 -13.86 10.61 23.79
CA ILE A 679 -12.65 9.87 24.10
C ILE A 679 -11.64 10.20 23.01
N THR A 680 -10.53 10.80 23.39
CA THR A 680 -9.47 11.19 22.45
C THR A 680 -8.24 10.31 22.69
N SER A 681 -7.71 9.70 21.63
CA SER A 681 -6.38 9.05 21.67
C SER A 681 -5.30 10.12 21.62
N LEU A 682 -4.48 10.24 22.67
CA LEU A 682 -3.37 11.18 22.67
C LEU A 682 -2.24 10.72 21.74
N GLU A 683 -2.01 9.41 21.63
CA GLU A 683 -1.01 8.89 20.69
C GLU A 683 -1.38 9.23 19.26
N SER A 684 -2.66 9.13 18.88
CA SER A 684 -3.08 9.51 17.53
C SER A 684 -2.89 10.99 17.23
N ILE A 685 -2.86 11.86 18.26
CA ILE A 685 -2.59 13.29 18.09
C ILE A 685 -1.09 13.51 17.88
N ASP A 686 -0.26 12.84 18.67
CA ASP A 686 1.19 12.95 18.57
C ASP A 686 1.73 12.48 17.20
N HIS A 687 0.96 11.65 16.48
CA HIS A 687 1.25 11.16 15.12
C HIS A 687 0.34 11.77 14.03
N ASP A 688 -0.20 12.97 14.25
CA ASP A 688 -1.02 13.74 13.28
C ASP A 688 -2.23 13.00 12.68
N LYS A 689 -2.78 12.02 13.42
CA LYS A 689 -3.91 11.14 13.03
C LYS A 689 -5.07 11.19 14.01
N GLU A 690 -5.36 12.38 14.54
CA GLU A 690 -6.32 12.60 15.63
C GLU A 690 -7.58 11.73 15.51
N LYS A 691 -7.77 10.85 16.50
CA LYS A 691 -8.98 10.04 16.67
C LYS A 691 -9.74 10.44 17.92
N ILE A 692 -11.00 10.83 17.69
CA ILE A 692 -11.98 11.12 18.72
C ILE A 692 -13.20 10.21 18.53
N TRP A 693 -13.60 9.52 19.61
CA TRP A 693 -14.84 8.75 19.65
C TRP A 693 -15.85 9.46 20.53
N THR A 694 -17.02 9.76 19.97
CA THR A 694 -18.13 10.40 20.67
C THR A 694 -19.21 9.38 21.02
N ILE A 695 -19.56 9.29 22.30
CA ILE A 695 -20.61 8.42 22.85
C ILE A 695 -21.69 9.26 23.49
N ARG A 696 -22.94 8.81 23.40
CA ARG A 696 -24.08 9.45 24.04
C ARG A 696 -24.79 8.46 24.96
N VAL A 697 -25.06 8.87 26.20
CA VAL A 697 -25.92 8.16 27.15
C VAL A 697 -26.98 9.11 27.68
N ILE A 698 -28.18 8.59 27.95
CA ILE A 698 -29.33 9.41 28.36
C ILE A 698 -29.49 9.34 29.88
N THR A 699 -29.53 10.51 30.51
CA THR A 699 -29.90 10.69 31.91
C THR A 699 -31.35 11.16 31.99
N THR A 700 -32.23 10.41 32.65
CA THR A 700 -33.61 10.83 32.92
C THR A 700 -33.73 11.41 34.33
N VAL A 701 -34.20 12.64 34.47
CA VAL A 701 -34.45 13.25 35.78
C VAL A 701 -35.76 12.73 36.34
N ILE A 702 -35.71 12.10 37.50
CA ILE A 702 -36.90 11.68 38.25
C ILE A 702 -37.13 12.58 39.46
N GLY A 703 -38.40 12.90 39.72
CA GLY A 703 -38.81 13.72 40.85
C GLY A 703 -38.79 12.95 42.18
N PRO A 704 -39.04 13.63 43.31
CA PRO A 704 -39.16 12.96 44.59
C PRO A 704 -40.35 12.00 44.52
N ASN A 705 -40.15 10.80 45.08
CA ASN A 705 -41.17 9.75 45.04
C ASN A 705 -42.44 10.27 45.76
N ALA A 706 -43.63 9.75 45.45
CA ALA A 706 -44.89 10.27 46.00
C ALA A 706 -44.91 10.35 47.55
N LEU A 707 -44.10 9.54 48.25
CA LEU A 707 -43.92 9.56 49.69
C LEU A 707 -43.07 10.73 50.21
N GLU A 708 -42.06 11.20 49.47
CA GLU A 708 -41.26 12.37 49.82
C GLU A 708 -42.03 13.67 49.60
N GLN A 709 -42.80 13.77 48.51
CA GLN A 709 -43.72 14.91 48.32
C GLN A 709 -44.78 14.97 49.43
N LEU A 710 -45.30 13.81 49.85
CA LEU A 710 -46.26 13.72 50.94
C LEU A 710 -45.64 14.15 52.27
N TYR A 711 -44.41 13.73 52.56
CA TYR A 711 -43.68 14.11 53.77
C TYR A 711 -43.41 15.61 53.81
N ASN A 712 -42.86 16.19 52.74
CA ASN A 712 -42.55 17.63 52.68
C ASN A 712 -43.84 18.49 52.76
N TYR A 713 -44.96 18.00 52.20
CA TYR A 713 -46.27 18.64 52.37
C TYR A 713 -46.73 18.61 53.83
N PHE A 714 -46.61 17.47 54.52
CA PHE A 714 -46.96 17.38 55.95
C PHE A 714 -45.99 18.12 56.86
N GLU A 715 -44.73 18.30 56.47
CA GLU A 715 -43.74 19.13 57.14
C GLU A 715 -44.12 20.61 57.05
N SER A 716 -44.38 21.11 55.85
CA SER A 716 -44.90 22.46 55.63
C SER A 716 -46.22 22.71 56.38
N VAL A 717 -47.17 21.77 56.34
CA VAL A 717 -48.44 21.88 57.08
C VAL A 717 -48.22 21.81 58.59
N SER A 718 -47.26 21.02 59.07
CA SER A 718 -46.88 20.94 60.49
C SER A 718 -46.30 22.25 61.01
N GLU A 719 -45.50 22.93 60.20
CA GLU A 719 -44.95 24.25 60.51
C GLU A 719 -46.05 25.32 60.54
N ASP A 720 -46.91 25.37 59.51
CA ASP A 720 -47.98 26.37 59.40
C ASP A 720 -49.00 26.32 60.55
N ILE A 721 -49.28 25.14 61.10
CA ILE A 721 -50.24 24.98 62.21
C ILE A 721 -49.57 25.02 63.59
N GLY A 722 -48.26 25.32 63.66
CA GLY A 722 -47.49 25.42 64.90
C GLY A 722 -47.26 24.09 65.61
N LEU A 723 -47.44 22.95 64.91
CA LEU A 723 -47.23 21.63 65.49
C LEU A 723 -45.74 21.30 65.65
N SER A 724 -44.89 21.84 64.77
CA SER A 724 -43.42 21.70 64.85
C SER A 724 -42.85 22.37 66.12
N GLU A 725 -43.44 23.47 66.59
CA GLU A 725 -43.01 24.13 67.84
C GLU A 725 -43.29 23.27 69.09
N SER A 726 -44.34 22.44 69.06
CA SER A 726 -44.75 21.63 70.22
C SER A 726 -44.22 20.20 70.19
N LEU A 727 -43.90 19.63 69.01
CA LEU A 727 -43.44 18.24 68.85
C LEU A 727 -42.06 18.11 68.18
N GLY A 728 -41.43 19.22 67.79
CA GLY A 728 -40.14 19.22 67.08
C GLY A 728 -40.22 18.46 65.75
N ASP A 729 -39.17 17.70 65.46
CA ASP A 729 -39.02 16.85 64.27
C ASP A 729 -40.14 15.79 64.13
N TYR A 730 -40.96 15.58 65.17
CA TYR A 730 -42.09 14.65 65.15
C TYR A 730 -43.41 15.29 64.70
N GLY A 731 -43.46 16.59 64.43
CA GLY A 731 -44.67 17.29 63.97
C GLY A 731 -45.23 16.73 62.65
N ALA A 732 -44.37 16.60 61.63
CA ALA A 732 -44.76 16.03 60.33
C ALA A 732 -45.14 14.53 60.43
N PRO A 733 -44.35 13.67 61.11
CA PRO A 733 -44.76 12.27 61.37
C PRO A 733 -46.09 12.13 62.12
N PHE A 734 -46.39 13.03 63.07
CA PHE A 734 -47.62 12.98 63.86
C PHE A 734 -48.86 13.35 63.04
N LEU A 735 -48.78 14.37 62.18
CA LEU A 735 -49.83 14.70 61.22
C LEU A 735 -50.10 13.55 60.23
N LEU A 736 -49.03 12.95 59.72
CA LEU A 736 -49.09 11.83 58.80
C LEU A 736 -49.75 10.61 59.46
N PHE A 737 -49.48 10.36 60.75
CA PHE A 737 -50.16 9.36 61.57
C PHE A 737 -51.67 9.63 61.75
N ILE A 738 -52.07 10.88 62.02
CA ILE A 738 -53.49 11.25 62.15
C ILE A 738 -54.24 11.02 60.83
N VAL A 739 -53.66 11.42 59.70
CA VAL A 739 -54.28 11.20 58.39
C VAL A 739 -54.36 9.72 58.06
N LEU A 740 -53.31 8.95 58.31
CA LEU A 740 -53.34 7.48 58.18
C LEU A 740 -54.41 6.84 59.05
N PHE A 741 -54.59 7.31 60.29
CA PHE A 741 -55.61 6.82 61.20
C PHE A 741 -57.03 7.11 60.69
N VAL A 742 -57.27 8.30 60.13
CA VAL A 742 -58.56 8.67 59.52
C VAL A 742 -58.83 7.85 58.26
N ILE A 743 -57.82 7.66 57.39
CA ILE A 743 -57.92 6.81 56.19
C ILE A 743 -58.20 5.36 56.58
N LEU A 744 -57.55 4.84 57.61
CA LEU A 744 -57.79 3.49 58.13
C LEU A 744 -59.24 3.34 58.61
N LEU A 745 -59.77 4.33 59.32
CA LEU A 745 -61.16 4.34 59.80
C LEU A 745 -62.14 4.39 58.63
N PHE A 746 -61.83 5.14 57.57
CA PHE A 746 -62.60 5.18 56.33
C PHE A 746 -62.52 3.86 55.55
N LEU A 747 -61.35 3.22 55.49
CA LEU A 747 -61.15 1.90 54.89
C LEU A 747 -61.94 0.82 55.63
N ILE A 748 -61.97 0.85 56.97
CA ILE A 748 -62.78 -0.09 57.77
C ILE A 748 -64.28 0.09 57.45
N ILE A 749 -64.76 1.33 57.34
CA ILE A 749 -66.14 1.64 56.94
C ILE A 749 -66.40 1.19 55.49
N LEU A 750 -65.48 1.43 54.57
CA LEU A 750 -65.57 1.02 53.16
C LEU A 750 -65.62 -0.52 53.04
N ILE A 751 -64.76 -1.24 53.76
CA ILE A 751 -64.74 -2.71 53.81
C ILE A 751 -66.06 -3.25 54.37
N TYR A 752 -66.64 -2.60 55.40
CA TYR A 752 -67.97 -2.96 55.91
C TYR A 752 -69.06 -2.84 54.83
N PHE A 753 -69.09 -1.75 54.05
CA PHE A 753 -70.02 -1.60 52.93
C PHE A 753 -69.74 -2.56 51.77
N LEU A 754 -68.48 -2.90 51.49
CA LEU A 754 -68.08 -3.85 50.45
C LEU A 754 -68.47 -5.30 50.80
N ARG A 755 -68.45 -5.71 52.07
CA ARG A 755 -68.82 -7.08 52.50
C ARG A 755 -70.33 -7.37 52.52
N LYS A 756 -71.20 -6.35 52.46
CA LYS A 756 -72.66 -6.55 52.47
C LYS A 756 -73.13 -7.23 51.17
N LYS A 757 -73.59 -8.48 51.27
CA LYS A 757 -74.24 -9.26 50.20
C LYS A 757 -75.74 -8.93 50.13
N TYR A 758 -76.28 -8.80 48.93
CA TYR A 758 -77.70 -8.50 48.70
C TYR A 758 -78.49 -9.68 48.12
N VAL A 759 -77.79 -10.74 47.69
CA VAL A 759 -78.34 -11.99 47.18
C VAL A 759 -77.28 -13.08 47.36
N GLU A 760 -77.74 -14.30 47.57
CA GLU A 760 -76.89 -15.49 47.64
C GLU A 760 -77.50 -16.58 46.75
N ILE A 761 -76.66 -17.26 45.96
CA ILE A 761 -77.06 -18.32 45.04
C ILE A 761 -76.37 -19.59 45.51
N VAL A 762 -77.14 -20.64 45.75
CA VAL A 762 -76.63 -21.96 46.14
C VAL A 762 -77.08 -22.98 45.09
N CYS A 763 -76.13 -23.59 44.42
CA CYS A 763 -76.34 -24.77 43.60
C CYS A 763 -75.46 -25.88 44.16
N ILE A 764 -76.09 -26.99 44.56
CA ILE A 764 -75.43 -28.12 45.21
C ILE A 764 -74.61 -28.89 44.18
N GLU A 765 -75.21 -29.19 43.03
CA GLU A 765 -74.60 -29.95 41.95
C GLU A 765 -74.27 -29.02 40.79
N ARG A 766 -73.00 -28.58 40.70
CA ARG A 766 -72.58 -27.58 39.70
C ARG A 766 -72.00 -28.18 38.42
N ILE A 767 -71.85 -29.50 38.37
CA ILE A 767 -71.29 -30.21 37.22
C ILE A 767 -72.24 -31.36 36.90
N LYS A 768 -72.70 -31.46 35.65
CA LYS A 768 -73.51 -32.58 35.17
C LYS A 768 -72.95 -33.17 33.89
N GLU A 769 -73.01 -34.48 33.80
CA GLU A 769 -72.55 -35.22 32.64
C GLU A 769 -73.74 -35.92 31.97
N ILE A 770 -74.03 -35.52 30.73
CA ILE A 770 -75.23 -35.93 29.99
C ILE A 770 -74.89 -36.62 28.68
N ASN A 771 -75.77 -37.48 28.21
CA ASN A 771 -75.73 -37.94 26.82
C ASN A 771 -76.14 -36.78 25.88
N PRO A 772 -75.71 -36.78 24.60
CA PRO A 772 -76.11 -35.73 23.66
C PRO A 772 -77.63 -35.55 23.52
N GLU A 773 -78.44 -36.57 23.81
CA GLU A 773 -79.90 -36.51 23.69
C GLU A 773 -80.61 -36.14 25.00
N GLU A 774 -79.86 -36.04 26.10
CA GLU A 774 -80.35 -35.67 27.42
C GLU A 774 -80.27 -34.16 27.66
N LYS A 775 -80.80 -33.72 28.79
CA LYS A 775 -80.71 -32.34 29.29
C LYS A 775 -80.14 -32.34 30.70
N ALA A 776 -79.28 -31.38 31.01
CA ALA A 776 -78.78 -31.16 32.36
C ALA A 776 -79.68 -30.15 33.07
N GLU A 777 -80.27 -30.54 34.21
CA GLU A 777 -81.13 -29.67 35.03
C GLU A 777 -80.39 -29.27 36.31
N PHE A 778 -80.19 -27.99 36.55
CA PHE A 778 -79.51 -27.44 37.72
C PHE A 778 -80.51 -26.73 38.62
N GLU A 779 -80.62 -27.20 39.86
CA GLU A 779 -81.45 -26.57 40.88
C GLU A 779 -80.67 -25.41 41.53
N LEU A 780 -81.18 -24.19 41.38
CA LEU A 780 -80.56 -22.96 41.88
C LEU A 780 -81.40 -22.37 43.02
N ASN A 781 -80.87 -22.40 44.24
CA ASN A 781 -81.49 -21.80 45.40
C ASN A 781 -81.07 -20.34 45.55
N ILE A 782 -82.01 -19.41 45.31
CA ILE A 782 -81.80 -17.97 45.47
C ILE A 782 -82.28 -17.56 46.86
N ILE A 783 -81.38 -16.97 47.64
CA ILE A 783 -81.61 -16.55 49.03
C ILE A 783 -81.55 -15.03 49.13
N ASN A 784 -82.50 -14.43 49.84
CA ASN A 784 -82.46 -13.02 50.23
C ASN A 784 -81.80 -12.84 51.61
N PRO A 785 -80.49 -12.55 51.73
CA PRO A 785 -79.83 -12.39 53.03
C PRO A 785 -80.21 -11.09 53.75
N THR A 786 -80.97 -10.20 53.10
CA THR A 786 -81.29 -8.87 53.62
C THR A 786 -82.52 -8.88 54.53
N LYS A 787 -82.68 -7.82 55.32
CA LYS A 787 -83.86 -7.61 56.19
C LYS A 787 -85.06 -7.01 55.44
N LEU A 788 -84.96 -6.80 54.13
CA LEU A 788 -85.99 -6.16 53.30
C LEU A 788 -86.40 -7.09 52.15
N LYS A 789 -87.65 -6.98 51.71
CA LYS A 789 -88.12 -7.66 50.50
C LYS A 789 -87.31 -7.21 49.28
N GLN A 790 -86.92 -8.14 48.42
CA GLN A 790 -86.13 -7.86 47.22
C GLN A 790 -86.70 -8.59 46.00
N THR A 791 -86.62 -7.94 44.85
CA THR A 791 -86.90 -8.55 43.55
C THR A 791 -85.60 -8.72 42.79
N TYR A 792 -85.33 -9.94 42.33
CA TYR A 792 -84.12 -10.30 41.60
C TYR A 792 -84.44 -10.60 40.14
N GLU A 793 -83.54 -10.14 39.27
CA GLU A 793 -83.42 -10.51 37.87
C GLU A 793 -82.38 -11.62 37.76
N ILE A 794 -82.72 -12.68 37.01
CA ILE A 794 -81.92 -13.88 36.85
C ILE A 794 -81.60 -14.01 35.37
N ASN A 795 -80.32 -14.08 35.06
CA ASN A 795 -79.83 -14.33 33.72
C ASN A 795 -78.87 -15.51 33.74
N ALA A 796 -78.94 -16.38 32.73
CA ALA A 796 -78.02 -17.49 32.56
C ALA A 796 -77.56 -17.51 31.11
N GLU A 797 -76.26 -17.38 30.91
CA GLU A 797 -75.64 -17.30 29.58
C GLU A 797 -74.44 -18.24 29.52
N GLU A 798 -74.24 -18.89 28.38
CA GLU A 798 -73.01 -19.63 28.10
C GLU A 798 -71.84 -18.65 28.01
N VAL A 799 -70.77 -18.91 28.76
CA VAL A 799 -69.59 -18.02 28.83
C VAL A 799 -68.90 -17.88 27.47
N ASN A 800 -69.02 -18.89 26.61
CA ASN A 800 -68.42 -18.94 25.28
C ASN A 800 -69.51 -19.08 24.19
N SER A 801 -70.37 -18.07 24.11
CA SER A 801 -71.57 -18.02 23.26
C SER A 801 -71.32 -18.12 21.74
N SER A 802 -70.07 -18.10 21.29
CA SER A 802 -69.69 -18.29 19.88
C SER A 802 -69.94 -19.71 19.37
N SER A 803 -70.18 -20.67 20.27
CA SER A 803 -70.21 -22.09 19.91
C SER A 803 -71.56 -22.56 19.34
N ASN A 804 -72.69 -21.91 19.61
CA ASN A 804 -74.06 -22.32 19.22
C ASN A 804 -74.40 -23.82 19.44
N ARG A 805 -73.61 -24.52 20.27
CA ARG A 805 -73.71 -25.97 20.51
C ARG A 805 -74.58 -26.32 21.70
N TRP A 806 -74.96 -25.32 22.48
CA TRP A 806 -75.71 -25.46 23.72
C TRP A 806 -76.88 -24.48 23.77
N GLU A 807 -77.99 -24.92 24.34
CA GLU A 807 -79.18 -24.13 24.59
C GLU A 807 -79.40 -24.07 26.10
N VAL A 808 -79.44 -22.86 26.65
CA VAL A 808 -79.60 -22.60 28.09
C VAL A 808 -80.95 -21.93 28.32
N THR A 809 -81.73 -22.49 29.26
CA THR A 809 -83.02 -21.93 29.66
C THR A 809 -83.13 -21.90 31.18
N VAL A 810 -83.83 -20.88 31.71
CA VAL A 810 -84.18 -20.76 33.14
C VAL A 810 -85.69 -20.61 33.22
N ASP A 811 -86.30 -21.31 34.17
CA ASP A 811 -87.75 -21.34 34.37
C ASP A 811 -88.36 -19.96 34.73
N SER A 812 -87.58 -19.07 35.36
CA SER A 812 -88.00 -17.71 35.70
C SER A 812 -86.85 -16.70 35.59
N LYS A 813 -87.08 -15.61 34.85
CA LYS A 813 -86.15 -14.48 34.74
C LYS A 813 -86.26 -13.48 35.89
N THR A 814 -87.35 -13.51 36.66
CA THR A 814 -87.56 -12.59 37.78
C THR A 814 -88.22 -13.27 38.98
N ILE A 815 -87.75 -12.97 40.20
CA ILE A 815 -88.26 -13.59 41.42
C ILE A 815 -88.35 -12.57 42.55
N ASN A 816 -89.42 -12.63 43.34
CA ASN A 816 -89.63 -11.73 44.47
C ASN A 816 -89.56 -12.53 45.78
N LEU A 817 -88.63 -12.16 46.67
CA LEU A 817 -88.36 -12.89 47.91
C LEU A 817 -88.47 -11.99 49.12
N GLU A 818 -89.19 -12.46 50.13
CA GLU A 818 -89.27 -11.84 51.45
C GLU A 818 -87.90 -11.92 52.18
N PRO A 819 -87.69 -11.14 53.27
CA PRO A 819 -86.45 -11.18 54.04
C PRO A 819 -86.10 -12.61 54.48
N ARG A 820 -84.85 -13.04 54.23
CA ARG A 820 -84.32 -14.38 54.56
C ARG A 820 -85.02 -15.55 53.88
N GLN A 821 -85.87 -15.30 52.89
CA GLN A 821 -86.53 -16.36 52.14
C GLN A 821 -85.58 -16.95 51.08
N THR A 822 -85.70 -18.26 50.89
CA THR A 822 -85.08 -19.02 49.81
C THR A 822 -86.15 -19.48 48.82
N LYS A 823 -85.87 -19.41 47.52
CA LYS A 823 -86.68 -20.05 46.49
C LYS A 823 -85.79 -20.75 45.48
N SER A 824 -86.21 -21.95 45.09
CA SER A 824 -85.54 -22.75 44.08
C SER A 824 -86.07 -22.42 42.68
N ILE A 825 -85.17 -22.38 41.70
CA ILE A 825 -85.44 -22.21 40.28
C ILE A 825 -84.57 -23.17 39.48
N ASP A 826 -85.13 -23.74 38.41
CA ASP A 826 -84.45 -24.73 37.59
C ASP A 826 -83.84 -24.11 36.32
N MET A 827 -82.58 -24.44 36.06
CA MET A 827 -81.89 -24.11 34.83
C MET A 827 -81.63 -25.37 34.01
N THR A 828 -82.07 -25.38 32.76
CA THR A 828 -81.88 -26.50 31.84
C THR A 828 -80.86 -26.15 30.77
N VAL A 829 -79.86 -27.03 30.61
CA VAL A 829 -78.84 -26.97 29.55
C VAL A 829 -79.03 -28.17 28.62
N LYS A 830 -79.21 -27.92 27.32
CA LYS A 830 -79.44 -28.94 26.30
C LYS A 830 -78.45 -28.76 25.14
N THR A 831 -78.11 -29.85 24.47
CA THR A 831 -77.25 -29.80 23.27
C THR A 831 -78.03 -29.45 22.00
N THR A 832 -77.36 -28.79 21.04
CA THR A 832 -77.85 -28.62 19.66
C THR A 832 -77.31 -29.73 18.75
N ASP A 833 -77.75 -29.75 17.48
CA ASP A 833 -77.34 -30.79 16.53
C ASP A 833 -75.86 -30.69 16.09
N TYR A 834 -75.18 -29.62 16.46
CA TYR A 834 -73.76 -29.37 16.16
C TYR A 834 -72.82 -29.74 17.31
N ILE A 835 -73.34 -30.38 18.37
CA ILE A 835 -72.54 -30.79 19.52
C ILE A 835 -71.37 -31.70 19.09
N LYS A 836 -70.17 -31.47 19.63
CA LYS A 836 -68.98 -32.26 19.28
C LYS A 836 -68.75 -33.38 20.29
N LYS A 837 -67.90 -34.33 19.91
CA LYS A 837 -67.34 -35.30 20.86
C LYS A 837 -66.52 -34.54 21.91
N ASP A 838 -66.68 -34.91 23.18
CA ASP A 838 -65.97 -34.34 24.34
C ASP A 838 -66.20 -32.84 24.58
N ASP A 839 -67.32 -32.32 24.06
CA ASP A 839 -67.70 -30.91 24.22
C ASP A 839 -68.23 -30.63 25.63
N TRP A 840 -68.11 -29.37 26.07
CA TRP A 840 -68.62 -28.91 27.36
C TRP A 840 -69.11 -27.47 27.28
N ALA A 841 -70.02 -27.10 28.19
CA ALA A 841 -70.51 -25.74 28.36
C ALA A 841 -70.37 -25.29 29.80
N GLU A 842 -69.79 -24.11 30.00
CA GLU A 842 -69.93 -23.35 31.24
C GLU A 842 -71.03 -22.31 31.08
N VAL A 843 -72.02 -22.39 31.97
CA VAL A 843 -73.13 -21.45 32.04
C VAL A 843 -72.94 -20.58 33.26
N LYS A 844 -72.87 -19.27 33.03
CA LYS A 844 -72.76 -18.27 34.08
C LYS A 844 -74.14 -17.74 34.44
N ILE A 845 -74.57 -18.05 35.66
CA ILE A 845 -75.77 -17.54 36.28
C ILE A 845 -75.45 -16.23 36.98
N THR A 846 -76.18 -15.18 36.62
CA THR A 846 -76.12 -13.88 37.27
C THR A 846 -77.47 -13.56 37.90
N VAL A 847 -77.48 -13.34 39.21
CA VAL A 847 -78.67 -12.88 39.93
C VAL A 847 -78.42 -11.47 40.48
N LYS A 848 -79.27 -10.52 40.07
CA LYS A 848 -79.12 -9.11 40.41
C LYS A 848 -80.40 -8.57 41.06
N PRO A 849 -80.33 -7.90 42.22
CA PRO A 849 -81.48 -7.18 42.76
C PRO A 849 -81.75 -5.93 41.92
N ILE A 850 -82.99 -5.72 41.47
CA ILE A 850 -83.34 -4.61 40.55
C ILE A 850 -82.90 -3.23 41.09
N ASN A 851 -83.04 -3.03 42.41
CA ASN A 851 -82.76 -1.75 43.07
C ASN A 851 -81.34 -1.65 43.67
N LYS A 852 -80.43 -2.58 43.35
CA LYS A 852 -79.05 -2.59 43.88
C LYS A 852 -78.03 -2.92 42.79
N LYS A 853 -76.83 -2.33 42.89
CA LYS A 853 -75.76 -2.54 41.92
C LYS A 853 -75.04 -3.90 42.07
N LYS A 854 -75.00 -4.47 43.29
CA LYS A 854 -74.26 -5.72 43.55
C LYS A 854 -75.07 -6.94 43.11
N LYS A 855 -74.50 -7.74 42.21
CA LYS A 855 -74.98 -9.04 41.73
C LYS A 855 -74.27 -10.20 42.44
N ALA A 856 -74.87 -11.38 42.44
CA ALA A 856 -74.17 -12.64 42.69
C ALA A 856 -74.02 -13.39 41.36
N GLU A 857 -72.90 -14.08 41.22
CA GLU A 857 -72.58 -14.86 40.04
C GLU A 857 -72.19 -16.28 40.47
N LEU A 858 -72.56 -17.25 39.66
CA LEU A 858 -72.28 -18.67 39.85
C LEU A 858 -72.08 -19.29 38.47
N SER A 859 -71.13 -20.22 38.34
CA SER A 859 -70.97 -21.02 37.13
C SER A 859 -71.34 -22.47 37.35
N THR A 860 -71.96 -23.08 36.35
CA THR A 860 -72.22 -24.53 36.25
C THR A 860 -71.62 -25.08 34.97
N VAL A 861 -71.17 -26.34 34.99
CA VAL A 861 -70.55 -27.00 33.84
C VAL A 861 -71.37 -28.21 33.40
N THR A 862 -71.60 -28.36 32.11
CA THR A 862 -72.19 -29.56 31.51
C THR A 862 -71.22 -30.19 30.53
N THR A 863 -70.96 -31.48 30.66
CA THR A 863 -70.07 -32.26 29.78
C THR A 863 -70.84 -33.38 29.07
N ILE A 864 -70.35 -33.80 27.89
CA ILE A 864 -70.94 -34.90 27.12
C ILE A 864 -70.26 -36.23 27.46
N LYS A 865 -71.06 -37.26 27.77
CA LYS A 865 -70.62 -38.66 27.82
C LYS A 865 -71.24 -39.49 26.69
N GLU A 866 -70.65 -40.66 26.45
CA GLU A 866 -71.13 -41.65 25.46
C GLU A 866 -71.31 -41.07 24.03
N ALA A 867 -70.45 -40.12 23.67
CA ALA A 867 -70.41 -39.53 22.33
C ALA A 867 -69.88 -40.54 21.29
N ASN A 868 -70.75 -40.93 20.36
CA ASN A 868 -70.48 -41.82 19.25
C ASN A 868 -70.62 -41.08 17.91
N LEU A 869 -69.54 -41.04 17.14
CA LEU A 869 -69.51 -40.52 15.78
C LEU A 869 -69.46 -41.71 14.81
N GLU A 870 -70.45 -41.83 13.93
CA GLU A 870 -70.50 -42.89 12.93
C GLU A 870 -70.98 -42.33 11.58
N LEU A 871 -70.11 -42.36 10.58
CA LEU A 871 -70.39 -41.89 9.22
C LEU A 871 -70.62 -43.07 8.28
N LYS A 872 -71.69 -43.00 7.47
CA LYS A 872 -72.00 -44.00 6.44
C LYS A 872 -72.15 -43.35 5.07
N ILE A 873 -71.39 -43.86 4.10
CA ILE A 873 -71.53 -43.49 2.70
C ILE A 873 -72.72 -44.25 2.11
N LEU A 874 -73.66 -43.54 1.50
CA LEU A 874 -74.83 -44.10 0.82
C LEU A 874 -74.92 -43.57 -0.62
N GLY A 875 -75.35 -44.44 -1.54
CA GLY A 875 -75.77 -44.06 -2.89
C GLY A 875 -74.66 -43.49 -3.78
N ALA A 876 -73.47 -44.09 -3.78
CA ALA A 876 -72.38 -43.64 -4.66
C ALA A 876 -72.59 -44.06 -6.11
N PHE A 877 -72.56 -43.10 -7.03
CA PHE A 877 -72.60 -43.35 -8.48
C PHE A 877 -71.76 -42.31 -9.24
N SER A 878 -71.44 -42.62 -10.49
CA SER A 878 -70.65 -41.74 -11.37
C SER A 878 -71.46 -41.32 -12.60
N TRP A 879 -71.36 -40.04 -12.99
CA TRP A 879 -72.04 -39.44 -14.13
C TRP A 879 -71.07 -38.67 -15.05
N PRO A 880 -71.13 -38.81 -16.39
CA PRO A 880 -72.01 -39.71 -17.14
C PRO A 880 -71.67 -41.19 -16.86
N HIS A 881 -72.63 -42.10 -17.05
CA HIS A 881 -72.40 -43.54 -16.81
C HIS A 881 -71.51 -44.18 -17.89
N TYR A 882 -71.52 -43.61 -19.10
CA TYR A 882 -70.66 -43.98 -20.21
C TYR A 882 -69.76 -42.81 -20.56
N PHE A 883 -68.45 -43.05 -20.57
CA PHE A 883 -67.43 -42.04 -20.81
C PHE A 883 -66.22 -42.66 -21.54
N ARG A 884 -65.47 -41.81 -22.24
CA ARG A 884 -64.23 -42.16 -22.94
C ARG A 884 -63.01 -41.70 -22.15
N LYS A 885 -61.84 -42.23 -22.49
CA LYS A 885 -60.57 -41.76 -21.91
C LYS A 885 -60.46 -40.25 -22.12
N GLY A 886 -60.22 -39.51 -21.04
CA GLY A 886 -60.09 -38.05 -21.04
C GLY A 886 -61.37 -37.29 -20.70
N ASP A 887 -62.53 -37.95 -20.65
CA ASP A 887 -63.78 -37.31 -20.27
C ASP A 887 -63.81 -36.99 -18.77
N ARG A 888 -64.44 -35.86 -18.40
CA ARG A 888 -64.72 -35.51 -17.01
C ARG A 888 -65.93 -36.31 -16.51
N VAL A 889 -65.75 -37.01 -15.40
CA VAL A 889 -66.76 -37.81 -14.72
C VAL A 889 -66.90 -37.28 -13.30
N ASN A 890 -68.13 -37.09 -12.82
CA ASN A 890 -68.40 -36.68 -11.45
C ASN A 890 -68.92 -37.89 -10.67
N THR A 891 -68.32 -38.17 -9.52
CA THR A 891 -68.83 -39.17 -8.57
C THR A 891 -69.63 -38.46 -7.49
N ILE A 892 -70.90 -38.84 -7.36
CA ILE A 892 -71.88 -38.25 -6.43
C ILE A 892 -72.24 -39.30 -5.38
N PHE A 893 -72.23 -38.93 -4.11
CA PHE A 893 -72.62 -39.78 -2.97
C PHE A 893 -73.05 -38.95 -1.78
N ARG A 894 -73.72 -39.59 -0.81
CA ARG A 894 -74.09 -38.95 0.46
C ARG A 894 -73.31 -39.57 1.61
N ILE A 895 -72.79 -38.73 2.51
CA ILE A 895 -72.26 -39.16 3.80
C ILE A 895 -73.29 -38.80 4.86
N ASN A 896 -73.84 -39.82 5.52
CA ASN A 896 -74.80 -39.66 6.60
C ASN A 896 -74.08 -39.85 7.92
N ASN A 897 -74.27 -38.92 8.85
CA ASN A 897 -73.85 -39.08 10.23
C ASN A 897 -74.98 -39.75 11.01
N ILE A 898 -74.81 -41.02 11.34
CA ILE A 898 -75.77 -41.77 12.16
C ILE A 898 -75.37 -41.81 13.65
N GLY A 899 -74.26 -41.16 14.00
CA GLY A 899 -73.84 -40.94 15.37
C GLY A 899 -74.71 -39.93 16.14
N ASN A 900 -74.49 -39.85 17.44
CA ASN A 900 -75.22 -38.94 18.35
C ASN A 900 -74.50 -37.58 18.55
N VAL A 901 -73.34 -37.38 17.92
CA VAL A 901 -72.59 -36.11 17.87
C VAL A 901 -72.28 -35.71 16.42
N SER A 902 -71.98 -34.44 16.19
CA SER A 902 -71.58 -33.92 14.88
C SER A 902 -70.19 -34.42 14.45
N ALA A 903 -70.04 -34.64 13.15
CA ALA A 903 -68.77 -34.90 12.49
C ALA A 903 -68.17 -33.55 12.07
N ASN A 904 -66.95 -33.25 12.49
CA ASN A 904 -66.30 -31.99 12.16
C ASN A 904 -64.97 -32.29 11.45
N ASN A 905 -64.56 -31.40 10.56
CA ASN A 905 -63.34 -31.53 9.77
C ASN A 905 -63.28 -32.84 8.95
N VAL A 906 -64.45 -33.30 8.48
CA VAL A 906 -64.54 -34.52 7.68
C VAL A 906 -63.86 -34.26 6.34
N SER A 907 -62.91 -35.13 5.99
CA SER A 907 -62.15 -35.06 4.75
C SER A 907 -62.48 -36.26 3.87
N ILE A 908 -62.79 -35.99 2.60
CA ILE A 908 -63.28 -36.97 1.66
C ILE A 908 -62.35 -37.00 0.47
N ILE A 909 -61.77 -38.15 0.21
CA ILE A 909 -60.76 -38.33 -0.83
C ILE A 909 -61.26 -39.36 -1.83
N LEU A 910 -61.21 -38.99 -3.11
CA LEU A 910 -61.58 -39.86 -4.22
C LEU A 910 -60.33 -40.40 -4.91
N TYR A 911 -60.21 -41.72 -4.90
CA TYR A 911 -59.18 -42.46 -5.63
C TYR A 911 -59.79 -43.12 -6.87
N VAL A 912 -59.06 -43.10 -7.98
CA VAL A 912 -59.41 -43.85 -9.20
C VAL A 912 -58.24 -44.74 -9.57
N ASN A 913 -58.46 -46.06 -9.59
CA ASN A 913 -57.44 -47.08 -9.80
C ASN A 913 -56.24 -46.97 -8.81
N GLY A 914 -56.53 -46.63 -7.55
CA GLY A 914 -55.52 -46.49 -6.49
C GLY A 914 -54.78 -45.16 -6.46
N GLU A 915 -54.97 -44.28 -7.44
CA GLU A 915 -54.39 -42.93 -7.44
C GLU A 915 -55.39 -41.89 -6.94
N GLU A 916 -54.94 -41.01 -6.04
CA GLU A 916 -55.74 -39.87 -5.58
C GLU A 916 -56.03 -38.94 -6.75
N LYS A 917 -57.31 -38.64 -6.99
CA LYS A 917 -57.71 -37.73 -8.05
C LYS A 917 -58.15 -36.38 -7.53
N ASN A 918 -58.89 -36.37 -6.42
CA ASN A 918 -59.45 -35.15 -5.88
C ASN A 918 -59.91 -35.35 -4.42
N LYS A 919 -60.07 -34.27 -3.67
CA LYS A 919 -60.49 -34.29 -2.27
C LYS A 919 -61.36 -33.08 -1.90
N VAL A 920 -62.22 -33.25 -0.90
CA VAL A 920 -63.03 -32.18 -0.27
C VAL A 920 -62.79 -32.25 1.23
N GLU A 921 -62.42 -31.14 1.83
CA GLU A 921 -62.01 -31.05 3.25
C GLU A 921 -62.90 -30.06 4.02
N ASP A 922 -62.75 -30.04 5.34
CA ASP A 922 -63.44 -29.14 6.28
C ASP A 922 -64.98 -29.22 6.27
N ILE A 923 -65.52 -30.41 6.00
CA ILE A 923 -66.97 -30.62 6.03
C ILE A 923 -67.44 -30.87 7.47
N THR A 924 -68.48 -30.15 7.89
CA THR A 924 -69.19 -30.40 9.14
C THR A 924 -70.54 -31.05 8.86
N ILE A 925 -70.78 -32.24 9.42
CA ILE A 925 -72.03 -32.98 9.28
C ILE A 925 -72.72 -33.03 10.65
N PRO A 926 -73.85 -32.33 10.85
CA PRO A 926 -74.56 -32.34 12.13
C PRO A 926 -75.00 -33.76 12.51
N ARG A 927 -75.26 -34.00 13.80
CA ARG A 927 -75.75 -35.32 14.25
C ARG A 927 -77.03 -35.68 13.49
N ARG A 928 -77.17 -36.94 13.06
CA ARG A 928 -78.30 -37.41 12.23
C ARG A 928 -78.50 -36.66 10.90
N GLY A 929 -77.54 -35.81 10.50
CA GLY A 929 -77.54 -35.08 9.24
C GLY A 929 -76.79 -35.82 8.12
N TYR A 930 -76.74 -35.20 6.95
CA TYR A 930 -75.97 -35.71 5.82
C TYR A 930 -75.30 -34.59 5.02
N ALA A 931 -74.23 -34.93 4.33
CA ALA A 931 -73.62 -34.10 3.29
C ALA A 931 -73.71 -34.82 1.95
N GLU A 932 -74.19 -34.13 0.92
CA GLU A 932 -74.17 -34.61 -0.47
C GLU A 932 -72.93 -34.07 -1.17
N ILE A 933 -72.15 -34.97 -1.75
CA ILE A 933 -70.78 -34.72 -2.18
C ILE A 933 -70.66 -35.10 -3.64
N GLU A 934 -70.16 -34.16 -4.44
CA GLU A 934 -69.90 -34.34 -5.87
C GLU A 934 -68.42 -34.05 -6.14
N ILE A 935 -67.68 -35.08 -6.58
CA ILE A 935 -66.24 -34.97 -6.84
C ILE A 935 -65.93 -35.28 -8.31
N PRO A 936 -65.38 -34.31 -9.07
CA PRO A 936 -64.98 -34.53 -10.46
C PRO A 936 -63.62 -35.24 -10.56
N TRP A 937 -63.48 -36.12 -11.56
CA TRP A 937 -62.25 -36.81 -11.95
C TRP A 937 -62.21 -37.05 -13.47
N ILE A 938 -61.03 -37.40 -14.01
CA ILE A 938 -60.83 -37.64 -15.45
C ILE A 938 -60.68 -39.14 -15.73
N ALA A 939 -61.46 -39.65 -16.69
CA ALA A 939 -61.47 -41.06 -17.03
C ALA A 939 -60.14 -41.53 -17.67
N VAL A 940 -59.57 -42.62 -17.14
CA VAL A 940 -58.38 -43.26 -17.72
C VAL A 940 -58.76 -44.45 -18.61
N LYS A 941 -57.81 -44.90 -19.43
CA LYS A 941 -58.02 -46.02 -20.37
C LYS A 941 -58.21 -47.32 -19.58
N GLY A 942 -59.29 -48.05 -19.85
CA GLY A 942 -59.59 -49.33 -19.21
C GLY A 942 -60.67 -49.22 -18.13
N LYS A 943 -60.72 -50.20 -17.22
CA LYS A 943 -61.65 -50.17 -16.07
C LYS A 943 -61.18 -49.08 -15.09
N ASN A 944 -62.10 -48.24 -14.62
CA ASN A 944 -61.86 -47.21 -13.62
C ASN A 944 -62.55 -47.64 -12.32
N GLU A 945 -61.79 -48.12 -11.35
CA GLU A 945 -62.25 -48.48 -10.01
C GLU A 945 -62.18 -47.25 -9.11
N VAL A 946 -63.34 -46.81 -8.62
CA VAL A 946 -63.46 -45.60 -7.79
C VAL A 946 -63.54 -46.01 -6.32
N ASN A 947 -62.63 -45.52 -5.50
CA ASN A 947 -62.63 -45.72 -4.05
C ASN A 947 -62.81 -44.38 -3.35
N ILE A 948 -63.78 -44.30 -2.45
CA ILE A 948 -64.05 -43.11 -1.63
C ILE A 948 -63.55 -43.40 -0.22
N VAL A 949 -62.68 -42.55 0.30
CA VAL A 949 -62.19 -42.63 1.68
C VAL A 949 -62.67 -41.40 2.44
N VAL A 950 -63.29 -41.63 3.59
CA VAL A 950 -63.74 -40.59 4.52
C VAL A 950 -62.85 -40.66 5.75
N LYS A 951 -62.24 -39.53 6.10
CA LYS A 951 -61.32 -39.36 7.23
C LYS A 951 -61.90 -38.38 8.24
#